data_AF-A0A9R0RTZ2-F1
#
_entry.id   AF-A0A9R0RTZ2-F1
#
_cell.length_a   1.000
_cell.length_b   1.000
_cell.length_c   1.000
_cell.angle_alpha   90.00
_cell.angle_beta   90.00
_cell.angle_gamma   90.00
#
_symmetry.space_group_name_H-M   'P 1'
#
loop_
_entity.id
_entity.type
_entity.pdbx_description
1 polymer ?
#
loop_
_entity_poly.entity_id
_entity_poly.type
_entity_poly.pdbx_seq_one_letter_code
_entity_poly.pdbx_strand_id
1 'polypeptide(L)'
;MAAAALLLLLLLWPAVVYASGEGRRLHTLFSVECGDYFDWQAVGLLHSLRKAGQPGGVTRLLSCAPDQLPSYRGLRIGHTLQVPSYSRHPRTGDWYPAINKPAGVVHWLEHSPEADNVDWVVILDADQIVRGPIIPWELGAEKGKPVAAYYGYLKGCDNILAQLHTAHPEFCDKVGGILIMHIDDLRALAPLWLSKTEEVRQDKSHWSTNITGDIYGMGWISEMYGYSFGAAEVGLRHKINDDIMIYPGYTPRIGTEPLILHYGLPFKVGNWSFSKLEHHEDGIVYDCNRLFPPPPFPREVEVMESDPNVKRALYLSIECINTLNEGLLLHHTSVGCPKPQWSKYLSFLKSKRFSELTKPKYWNSLKVENKLTVQHVALSKSRHPKIHTLFSTECSSYFDWQTVGLMHSFRISGQPGNITRLLSCTDEELKNYKGRDLAPTHYVPSMNRHPLTGDPAINKPAAVLHWINHVQTDAEFIVILDADMIMRGPITPWEYGAKLGHPVSTPYDYLIGCDNILAKIHTRNPSACEKVGGVIIMHIDDLRRFAMLWLHKSEEVRADKDHYATNITGDIYASGWISEMYGYSFAAAELNLRHIIRSDILIYPGYVPLPGVNYKVFHYGLRFGVGDWSFDKADWRNADIVNTCWAKFPEPPDPSAITKGDQNARERDLLSIECGKALNKALYLHHKRRNCPRLSTTIGSISKKIEEVLTSNKSERVTQRSSTTTIGRNVEHMDVTRQQAVERATDTVSRVHGSKRLTRSSKMWIFAVWATSVVVFLLVISMFFSDRRRSVSRSRASRSQKAHSLTIKQTV
;
A
#
# COMPACT_ATOMS: atom_id res chain seq x y z
N MET A 1 32.13 -61.41 -40.10
CA MET A 1 32.48 -60.42 -39.04
C MET A 1 31.62 -59.18 -39.22
N ALA A 2 30.43 -59.12 -38.59
CA ALA A 2 29.53 -57.95 -38.73
C ALA A 2 28.56 -57.73 -37.55
N ALA A 3 28.70 -58.47 -36.43
CA ALA A 3 27.73 -58.47 -35.33
C ALA A 3 28.26 -57.92 -33.98
N ALA A 4 29.59 -57.73 -33.84
CA ALA A 4 30.21 -57.32 -32.57
C ALA A 4 30.28 -55.80 -32.36
N ALA A 5 30.06 -54.99 -33.39
CA ALA A 5 30.31 -53.54 -33.35
C ALA A 5 29.12 -52.69 -32.83
N LEU A 6 27.87 -53.17 -32.94
CA LEU A 6 26.70 -52.39 -32.53
C LEU A 6 26.38 -52.48 -31.03
N LEU A 7 26.86 -53.51 -30.32
CA LEU A 7 26.59 -53.70 -28.89
C LEU A 7 27.40 -52.78 -27.96
N LEU A 8 28.45 -52.12 -28.46
CA LEU A 8 29.32 -51.22 -27.69
C LEU A 8 28.91 -49.74 -27.74
N LEU A 9 27.93 -49.36 -28.56
CA LEU A 9 27.47 -47.98 -28.71
C LEU A 9 26.23 -47.62 -27.86
N LEU A 10 25.69 -48.57 -27.09
CA LEU A 10 24.52 -48.39 -26.22
C LEU A 10 24.85 -48.25 -24.72
N LEU A 11 26.14 -48.26 -24.35
CA LEU A 11 26.61 -48.19 -22.95
C LEU A 11 27.33 -46.87 -22.59
N LEU A 12 27.20 -45.84 -23.43
CA LEU A 12 27.81 -44.51 -23.21
C LEU A 12 26.80 -43.35 -23.28
N TRP A 13 25.65 -43.54 -22.62
CA TRP A 13 25.06 -42.39 -21.92
C TRP A 13 25.74 -42.29 -20.54
N PRO A 14 26.42 -41.18 -20.21
CA PRO A 14 26.72 -40.90 -18.83
C PRO A 14 25.39 -40.62 -18.13
N ALA A 15 24.87 -41.62 -17.41
CA ALA A 15 23.93 -41.36 -16.34
C ALA A 15 24.65 -40.41 -15.36
N VAL A 16 24.30 -39.13 -15.40
CA VAL A 16 24.83 -38.13 -14.45
C VAL A 16 24.14 -38.38 -13.12
N VAL A 17 24.55 -39.47 -12.48
CA VAL A 17 24.39 -39.68 -11.04
C VAL A 17 25.23 -38.58 -10.40
N TYR A 18 24.58 -37.45 -10.14
CA TYR A 18 25.09 -36.49 -9.19
C TYR A 18 25.27 -37.25 -7.89
N ALA A 19 26.53 -37.46 -7.50
CA ALA A 19 26.85 -37.96 -6.17
C ALA A 19 26.40 -36.88 -5.18
N SER A 20 25.17 -37.01 -4.67
CA SER A 20 24.66 -36.18 -3.60
C SER A 20 25.53 -36.45 -2.38
N GLY A 21 26.41 -35.51 -2.04
CA GLY A 21 27.06 -35.49 -0.74
C GLY A 21 25.99 -35.58 0.36
N GLU A 22 26.34 -36.22 1.46
CA GLU A 22 25.44 -36.50 2.58
C GLU A 22 24.71 -35.20 3.02
N GLY A 23 23.37 -35.28 3.18
CA GLY A 23 22.54 -34.12 3.54
C GLY A 23 22.06 -33.22 2.38
N ARG A 24 22.12 -33.66 1.11
CA ARG A 24 21.73 -32.86 -0.07
C ARG A 24 20.75 -33.52 -1.04
N ARG A 25 20.01 -34.55 -0.62
CA ARG A 25 18.92 -35.17 -1.40
C ARG A 25 17.68 -34.28 -1.35
N LEU A 26 17.16 -33.90 -2.52
CA LEU A 26 16.03 -32.97 -2.67
C LEU A 26 14.82 -33.67 -3.31
N HIS A 27 13.62 -33.28 -2.89
CA HIS A 27 12.37 -33.65 -3.57
C HIS A 27 11.40 -32.47 -3.64
N THR A 28 10.59 -32.42 -4.69
CA THR A 28 9.62 -31.35 -4.94
C THR A 28 8.20 -31.90 -4.87
N LEU A 29 7.31 -31.25 -4.12
CA LEU A 29 5.90 -31.61 -3.97
C LEU A 29 5.01 -30.48 -4.49
N PHE A 30 3.86 -30.84 -5.07
CA PHE A 30 2.77 -29.91 -5.32
C PHE A 30 1.42 -30.64 -5.24
N SER A 31 0.40 -29.97 -4.71
CA SER A 31 -0.94 -30.53 -4.52
C SER A 31 -1.90 -30.13 -5.63
N VAL A 32 -2.73 -31.07 -6.06
CA VAL A 32 -3.79 -30.89 -7.07
C VAL A 32 -5.02 -31.75 -6.74
N GLU A 33 -6.16 -31.40 -7.33
CA GLU A 33 -7.36 -32.24 -7.33
C GLU A 33 -7.66 -32.86 -8.70
N CYS A 34 -8.46 -33.92 -8.72
CA CYS A 34 -9.06 -34.48 -9.93
C CYS A 34 -9.91 -33.43 -10.69
N GLY A 35 -9.38 -32.88 -11.79
CA GLY A 35 -10.16 -32.04 -12.71
C GLY A 35 -9.32 -31.27 -13.73
N ASP A 36 -9.93 -30.93 -14.87
CA ASP A 36 -9.28 -30.26 -16.00
C ASP A 36 -8.58 -28.94 -15.58
N TYR A 37 -9.12 -28.21 -14.58
CA TYR A 37 -8.49 -27.02 -13.96
C TYR A 37 -7.04 -27.26 -13.54
N PHE A 38 -6.77 -28.34 -12.83
CA PHE A 38 -5.45 -28.65 -12.30
C PHE A 38 -4.57 -29.42 -13.30
N ASP A 39 -5.17 -30.06 -14.30
CA ASP A 39 -4.43 -30.80 -15.32
C ASP A 39 -3.53 -29.87 -16.15
N TRP A 40 -4.06 -28.73 -16.63
CA TRP A 40 -3.26 -27.78 -17.39
C TRP A 40 -2.22 -27.05 -16.52
N GLN A 41 -2.53 -26.81 -15.25
CA GLN A 41 -1.58 -26.27 -14.26
C GLN A 41 -0.43 -27.25 -14.01
N ALA A 42 -0.72 -28.53 -13.77
CA ALA A 42 0.27 -29.58 -13.57
C ALA A 42 1.18 -29.77 -14.80
N VAL A 43 0.63 -29.75 -16.02
CA VAL A 43 1.41 -29.75 -17.27
C VAL A 43 2.37 -28.55 -17.32
N GLY A 44 1.88 -27.36 -16.97
CA GLY A 44 2.66 -26.12 -16.89
C GLY A 44 3.83 -26.20 -15.91
N LEU A 45 3.52 -26.53 -14.65
CA LEU A 45 4.50 -26.62 -13.57
C LEU A 45 5.56 -27.70 -13.86
N LEU A 46 5.16 -28.92 -14.22
CA LEU A 46 6.09 -30.02 -14.53
C LEU A 46 7.00 -29.72 -15.73
N HIS A 47 6.48 -29.04 -16.76
CA HIS A 47 7.29 -28.55 -17.86
C HIS A 47 8.29 -27.48 -17.40
N SER A 48 7.85 -26.51 -16.60
CA SER A 48 8.71 -25.43 -16.09
C SER A 48 9.83 -25.96 -15.19
N LEU A 49 9.55 -26.89 -14.28
CA LEU A 49 10.54 -27.59 -13.43
C LEU A 49 11.60 -28.32 -14.27
N ARG A 50 11.15 -29.07 -15.30
CA ARG A 50 12.05 -29.76 -16.24
C ARG A 50 12.92 -28.78 -17.03
N LYS A 51 12.32 -27.69 -17.50
CA LYS A 51 13.01 -26.66 -18.30
C LYS A 51 14.00 -25.82 -17.49
N ALA A 52 13.67 -25.56 -16.22
CA ALA A 52 14.56 -24.93 -15.25
C ALA A 52 15.75 -25.82 -14.85
N GLY A 53 15.65 -27.13 -15.05
CA GLY A 53 16.65 -28.09 -14.59
C GLY A 53 16.58 -28.36 -13.09
N GLN A 54 15.37 -28.38 -12.51
CA GLN A 54 15.17 -28.68 -11.09
C GLN A 54 15.78 -30.06 -10.75
N PRO A 55 16.70 -30.14 -9.77
CA PRO A 55 17.24 -31.42 -9.32
C PRO A 55 16.32 -32.09 -8.30
N GLY A 56 16.52 -33.39 -8.10
CA GLY A 56 15.72 -34.20 -7.20
C GLY A 56 14.50 -34.83 -7.85
N GLY A 57 13.70 -35.55 -7.06
CA GLY A 57 12.42 -36.08 -7.51
C GLY A 57 11.32 -35.01 -7.52
N VAL A 58 10.23 -35.30 -8.22
CA VAL A 58 9.00 -34.50 -8.19
C VAL A 58 7.82 -35.45 -8.01
N THR A 59 6.96 -35.20 -7.03
CA THR A 59 5.70 -35.95 -6.85
C THR A 59 4.51 -34.99 -6.85
N ARG A 60 3.58 -35.23 -7.77
CA ARG A 60 2.25 -34.63 -7.78
C ARG A 60 1.38 -35.35 -6.75
N LEU A 61 0.87 -34.61 -5.77
CA LEU A 61 -0.06 -35.12 -4.75
C LEU A 61 -1.47 -34.91 -5.29
N LEU A 62 -2.09 -35.98 -5.76
CA LEU A 62 -3.38 -35.94 -6.46
C LEU A 62 -4.51 -36.40 -5.55
N SER A 63 -5.33 -35.45 -5.08
CA SER A 63 -6.53 -35.74 -4.30
C SER A 63 -7.75 -35.93 -5.21
N CYS A 64 -8.43 -37.07 -5.10
CA CYS A 64 -9.60 -37.38 -5.91
C CYS A 64 -10.75 -37.91 -5.06
N ALA A 65 -11.98 -37.50 -5.37
CA ALA A 65 -13.15 -38.15 -4.80
C ALA A 65 -13.32 -39.56 -5.41
N PRO A 66 -13.87 -40.55 -4.66
CA PRO A 66 -13.91 -41.95 -5.10
C PRO A 66 -14.70 -42.20 -6.39
N ASP A 67 -15.65 -41.32 -6.71
CA ASP A 67 -16.47 -41.31 -7.92
C ASP A 67 -15.77 -40.67 -9.13
N GLN A 68 -14.86 -39.71 -8.91
CA GLN A 68 -14.08 -39.07 -9.96
C GLN A 68 -12.99 -40.00 -10.52
N LEU A 69 -12.26 -40.67 -9.62
CA LEU A 69 -11.02 -41.41 -9.96
C LEU A 69 -11.17 -42.41 -11.13
N PRO A 70 -12.25 -43.21 -11.26
CA PRO A 70 -12.41 -44.16 -12.37
C PRO A 70 -12.56 -43.50 -13.76
N SER A 71 -12.93 -42.22 -13.82
CA SER A 71 -13.11 -41.47 -15.07
C SER A 71 -12.01 -40.43 -15.33
N TYR A 72 -11.13 -40.19 -14.36
CA TYR A 72 -10.13 -39.13 -14.44
C TYR A 72 -8.99 -39.47 -15.42
N ARG A 73 -8.92 -38.66 -16.49
CA ARG A 73 -7.97 -38.82 -17.61
C ARG A 73 -6.52 -38.49 -17.24
N GLY A 74 -6.31 -37.59 -16.28
CA GLY A 74 -5.03 -36.91 -16.04
C GLY A 74 -3.99 -37.69 -15.21
N LEU A 75 -4.25 -38.95 -14.85
CA LEU A 75 -3.34 -39.78 -14.04
C LEU A 75 -1.90 -39.82 -14.60
N ARG A 76 -1.73 -39.75 -15.92
CA ARG A 76 -0.44 -39.88 -16.63
C ARG A 76 0.29 -38.55 -16.92
N ILE A 77 -0.16 -37.42 -16.37
CA ILE A 77 0.47 -36.10 -16.58
C ILE A 77 1.89 -36.02 -15.98
N GLY A 78 2.18 -36.76 -14.91
CA GLY A 78 3.50 -36.84 -14.29
C GLY A 78 3.57 -37.89 -13.19
N HIS A 79 4.72 -37.99 -12.51
CA HIS A 79 4.86 -38.85 -11.33
C HIS A 79 3.87 -38.39 -10.25
N THR A 80 2.99 -39.30 -9.83
CA THR A 80 1.77 -38.97 -9.08
C THR A 80 1.56 -39.96 -7.94
N LEU A 81 1.52 -39.46 -6.70
CA LEU A 81 0.94 -40.19 -5.58
C LEU A 81 -0.56 -39.85 -5.52
N GLN A 82 -1.39 -40.88 -5.47
CA GLN A 82 -2.83 -40.71 -5.27
C GLN A 82 -3.09 -40.52 -3.77
N VAL A 83 -3.89 -39.52 -3.43
CA VAL A 83 -4.22 -39.13 -2.05
C VAL A 83 -5.75 -39.23 -1.90
N PRO A 84 -6.28 -39.69 -0.75
CA PRO A 84 -7.71 -39.55 -0.46
C PRO A 84 -8.15 -38.08 -0.52
N SER A 85 -9.29 -37.78 -1.13
CA SER A 85 -9.85 -36.42 -1.03
C SER A 85 -10.37 -36.14 0.37
N TYR A 86 -9.81 -35.11 1.00
CA TYR A 86 -10.28 -34.51 2.25
C TYR A 86 -11.17 -33.27 1.98
N SER A 87 -11.49 -32.97 0.71
CA SER A 87 -12.29 -31.82 0.28
C SER A 87 -13.68 -31.76 0.94
N ARG A 88 -14.18 -32.87 1.51
CA ARG A 88 -15.32 -32.91 2.43
C ARG A 88 -14.88 -33.46 3.78
N HIS A 89 -14.92 -32.63 4.81
CA HIS A 89 -14.52 -33.03 6.16
C HIS A 89 -15.46 -34.12 6.72
N PRO A 90 -14.95 -35.29 7.14
CA PRO A 90 -15.75 -36.50 7.33
C PRO A 90 -16.80 -36.44 8.45
N ARG A 91 -16.59 -35.64 9.50
CA ARG A 91 -17.56 -35.48 10.61
C ARG A 91 -18.60 -34.37 10.42
N THR A 92 -18.21 -33.24 9.85
CA THR A 92 -19.03 -32.02 9.75
C THR A 92 -19.70 -31.86 8.38
N GLY A 93 -19.20 -32.54 7.34
CA GLY A 93 -19.64 -32.37 5.96
C GLY A 93 -19.18 -31.06 5.31
N ASP A 94 -18.38 -30.23 6.00
CA ASP A 94 -17.88 -28.96 5.46
C ASP A 94 -17.04 -29.20 4.20
N TRP A 95 -17.27 -28.40 3.16
CA TRP A 95 -16.54 -28.51 1.90
C TRP A 95 -15.41 -27.47 1.87
N TYR A 96 -14.16 -27.96 1.85
CA TYR A 96 -12.96 -27.14 1.93
C TYR A 96 -11.77 -27.81 1.20
N PRO A 97 -11.74 -27.82 -0.15
CA PRO A 97 -10.72 -28.51 -0.95
C PRO A 97 -9.26 -28.14 -0.66
N ALA A 98 -8.97 -26.94 -0.16
CA ALA A 98 -7.60 -26.52 0.13
C ALA A 98 -6.91 -27.41 1.20
N ILE A 99 -7.68 -28.07 2.09
CA ILE A 99 -7.13 -29.00 3.10
C ILE A 99 -6.40 -30.23 2.50
N ASN A 100 -6.64 -30.53 1.22
CA ASN A 100 -5.92 -31.58 0.51
C ASN A 100 -4.40 -31.35 0.46
N LYS A 101 -3.95 -30.10 0.54
CA LYS A 101 -2.51 -29.77 0.52
C LYS A 101 -1.78 -30.26 1.78
N PRO A 102 -2.16 -29.87 3.02
CA PRO A 102 -1.60 -30.47 4.23
C PRO A 102 -1.89 -31.97 4.33
N ALA A 103 -3.11 -32.41 4.01
CA ALA A 103 -3.46 -33.83 4.12
C ALA A 103 -2.66 -34.72 3.15
N GLY A 104 -2.39 -34.25 1.93
CA GLY A 104 -1.53 -34.94 0.96
C GLY A 104 -0.06 -34.93 1.34
N VAL A 105 0.42 -33.89 2.02
CA VAL A 105 1.78 -33.84 2.58
C VAL A 105 1.94 -34.85 3.72
N VAL A 106 0.97 -34.95 4.64
CA VAL A 106 0.93 -36.01 5.67
C VAL A 106 0.91 -37.39 5.01
N HIS A 107 -0.01 -37.62 4.06
CA HIS A 107 -0.13 -38.89 3.36
C HIS A 107 1.16 -39.30 2.63
N TRP A 108 1.88 -38.34 2.03
CA TRP A 108 3.17 -38.56 1.38
C TRP A 108 4.27 -38.98 2.35
N LEU A 109 4.36 -38.34 3.52
CA LEU A 109 5.31 -38.72 4.58
C LEU A 109 5.05 -40.12 5.13
N GLU A 110 3.79 -40.55 5.16
CA GLU A 110 3.37 -41.85 5.69
C GLU A 110 3.50 -43.01 4.68
N HIS A 111 3.33 -42.75 3.37
CA HIS A 111 3.13 -43.80 2.35
C HIS A 111 4.13 -43.78 1.18
N SER A 112 4.92 -42.72 0.99
CA SER A 112 5.84 -42.59 -0.15
C SER A 112 7.27 -42.98 0.24
N PRO A 113 7.88 -44.02 -0.35
CA PRO A 113 9.24 -44.45 0.00
C PRO A 113 10.33 -43.40 -0.31
N GLU A 114 10.00 -42.38 -1.12
CA GLU A 114 10.86 -41.22 -1.34
C GLU A 114 11.01 -40.34 -0.08
N ALA A 115 10.01 -40.29 0.81
CA ALA A 115 10.06 -39.48 2.02
C ALA A 115 11.16 -39.92 3.01
N ASP A 116 11.56 -41.19 2.97
CA ASP A 116 12.65 -41.74 3.78
C ASP A 116 14.04 -41.50 3.17
N ASN A 117 14.11 -41.16 1.88
CA ASN A 117 15.36 -41.04 1.13
C ASN A 117 15.69 -39.60 0.71
N VAL A 118 15.20 -38.60 1.44
CA VAL A 118 15.41 -37.16 1.16
C VAL A 118 15.92 -36.43 2.40
N ASP A 119 16.61 -35.32 2.18
CA ASP A 119 17.08 -34.41 3.23
C ASP A 119 16.28 -33.09 3.21
N TRP A 120 15.86 -32.65 2.01
CA TRP A 120 15.15 -31.39 1.79
C TRP A 120 13.90 -31.57 0.96
N VAL A 121 12.87 -30.77 1.26
CA VAL A 121 11.62 -30.72 0.51
C VAL A 121 11.31 -29.29 0.08
N VAL A 122 10.89 -29.13 -1.18
CA VAL A 122 10.31 -27.91 -1.74
C VAL A 122 8.83 -28.18 -2.03
N ILE A 123 7.93 -27.39 -1.46
CA ILE A 123 6.48 -27.48 -1.71
C ILE A 123 6.04 -26.24 -2.50
N LEU A 124 5.35 -26.47 -3.62
CA LEU A 124 4.88 -25.45 -4.57
C LEU A 124 3.36 -25.51 -4.73
N ASP A 125 2.76 -24.39 -5.11
CA ASP A 125 1.39 -24.35 -5.61
C ASP A 125 1.35 -24.70 -7.11
N ALA A 126 0.25 -25.31 -7.57
CA ALA A 126 0.12 -25.79 -8.96
C ALA A 126 0.10 -24.65 -10.00
N ASP A 127 -0.32 -23.44 -9.61
CA ASP A 127 -0.40 -22.25 -10.47
C ASP A 127 0.91 -21.46 -10.55
N GLN A 128 2.03 -22.18 -10.65
CA GLN A 128 3.38 -21.60 -10.68
C GLN A 128 4.19 -22.01 -11.91
N ILE A 129 4.98 -21.07 -12.45
CA ILE A 129 6.02 -21.32 -13.46
C ILE A 129 7.38 -21.13 -12.81
N VAL A 130 8.17 -22.20 -12.76
CA VAL A 130 9.54 -22.21 -12.27
C VAL A 130 10.50 -21.85 -13.41
N ARG A 131 11.29 -20.79 -13.21
CA ARG A 131 12.21 -20.17 -14.19
C ARG A 131 13.67 -20.58 -13.98
N GLY A 132 13.98 -21.25 -12.87
CA GLY A 132 15.35 -21.59 -12.46
C GLY A 132 15.33 -22.61 -11.31
N PRO A 133 16.42 -23.36 -11.08
CA PRO A 133 16.42 -24.41 -10.07
C PRO A 133 16.33 -23.82 -8.66
N ILE A 134 15.47 -24.41 -7.86
CA ILE A 134 15.16 -24.05 -6.47
C ILE A 134 16.04 -24.93 -5.58
N ILE A 135 17.16 -24.38 -5.12
CA ILE A 135 18.18 -25.10 -4.35
C ILE A 135 18.15 -24.63 -2.87
N PRO A 136 17.72 -25.48 -1.91
CA PRO A 136 17.48 -25.06 -0.53
C PRO A 136 18.65 -24.34 0.15
N TRP A 137 19.86 -24.93 0.07
CA TRP A 137 21.06 -24.39 0.72
C TRP A 137 21.64 -23.16 0.01
N GLU A 138 21.36 -22.93 -1.28
CA GLU A 138 21.74 -21.68 -1.98
C GLU A 138 20.78 -20.53 -1.64
N LEU A 139 19.50 -20.86 -1.43
CA LEU A 139 18.48 -19.98 -0.89
C LEU A 139 18.64 -19.76 0.63
N GLY A 140 19.54 -20.51 1.26
CA GLY A 140 19.93 -20.34 2.66
C GLY A 140 19.05 -21.05 3.67
N ALA A 141 18.21 -22.01 3.28
CA ALA A 141 17.42 -22.80 4.21
C ALA A 141 18.32 -23.58 5.19
N GLU A 142 17.94 -23.63 6.46
CA GLU A 142 18.58 -24.41 7.52
C GLU A 142 17.50 -25.25 8.24
N LYS A 143 17.89 -26.35 8.91
CA LYS A 143 16.97 -27.08 9.78
C LYS A 143 16.46 -26.15 10.90
N GLY A 144 15.14 -26.11 11.10
CA GLY A 144 14.46 -25.15 11.98
C GLY A 144 14.28 -23.73 11.39
N LYS A 145 14.86 -23.43 10.23
CA LYS A 145 14.74 -22.14 9.52
C LYS A 145 14.40 -22.32 8.04
N PRO A 146 13.14 -22.71 7.75
CA PRO A 146 12.64 -22.82 6.37
C PRO A 146 12.76 -21.50 5.58
N VAL A 147 12.79 -21.59 4.25
CA VAL A 147 12.68 -20.43 3.34
C VAL A 147 11.28 -20.41 2.72
N ALA A 148 10.66 -19.23 2.66
CA ALA A 148 9.35 -19.04 2.05
C ALA A 148 9.15 -17.62 1.50
N ALA A 149 8.13 -17.41 0.65
CA ALA A 149 7.72 -16.09 0.19
C ALA A 149 6.74 -15.42 1.17
N TYR A 150 6.72 -14.08 1.20
CA TYR A 150 5.90 -13.29 2.12
C TYR A 150 4.42 -13.21 1.68
N TYR A 151 3.50 -13.64 2.54
CA TYR A 151 2.05 -13.53 2.36
C TYR A 151 1.47 -12.47 3.29
N GLY A 152 1.81 -11.20 3.04
CA GLY A 152 1.45 -10.06 3.90
C GLY A 152 -0.06 -9.81 4.12
N TYR A 153 -0.94 -10.47 3.35
CA TYR A 153 -2.38 -10.47 3.58
C TYR A 153 -2.82 -11.36 4.75
N LEU A 154 -1.95 -12.20 5.31
CA LEU A 154 -2.21 -13.05 6.48
C LEU A 154 -2.23 -12.21 7.78
N LYS A 155 -3.24 -11.33 7.92
CA LYS A 155 -3.44 -10.45 9.07
C LYS A 155 -3.54 -11.16 10.42
N GLY A 156 -4.00 -12.42 10.42
CA GLY A 156 -4.25 -13.23 11.62
C GLY A 156 -3.03 -13.47 12.50
N CYS A 157 -1.81 -13.44 11.94
CA CYS A 157 -0.57 -13.50 12.73
C CYS A 157 -0.41 -12.29 13.67
N ASP A 158 -0.98 -11.13 13.34
CA ASP A 158 -0.81 -9.89 14.12
C ASP A 158 -1.91 -9.71 15.19
N ASN A 159 -2.93 -10.59 15.23
CA ASN A 159 -4.18 -10.33 15.95
C ASN A 159 -4.71 -11.55 16.74
N ILE A 160 -5.96 -11.46 17.18
CA ILE A 160 -6.66 -12.47 17.99
C ILE A 160 -6.62 -13.88 17.38
N LEU A 161 -6.55 -14.04 16.06
CA LEU A 161 -6.53 -15.36 15.43
C LEU A 161 -5.30 -16.19 15.84
N ALA A 162 -4.11 -15.58 15.87
CA ALA A 162 -2.91 -16.26 16.39
C ALA A 162 -3.05 -16.61 17.88
N GLN A 163 -3.62 -15.71 18.68
CA GLN A 163 -3.81 -15.92 20.13
C GLN A 163 -4.83 -17.02 20.46
N LEU A 164 -5.76 -17.31 19.54
CA LEU A 164 -6.74 -18.39 19.68
C LEU A 164 -6.21 -19.74 19.17
N HIS A 165 -5.42 -19.73 18.09
CA HIS A 165 -5.06 -20.93 17.34
C HIS A 165 -3.60 -21.38 17.48
N THR A 166 -2.73 -20.63 18.18
CA THR A 166 -1.41 -21.12 18.59
C THR A 166 -0.99 -20.66 19.99
N ALA A 167 -0.23 -21.51 20.69
CA ALA A 167 0.47 -21.19 21.93
C ALA A 167 1.66 -20.23 21.73
N HIS A 168 2.14 -20.08 20.49
CA HIS A 168 3.32 -19.29 20.12
C HIS A 168 3.03 -18.21 19.06
N PRO A 169 2.10 -17.26 19.31
CA PRO A 169 1.76 -16.20 18.37
C PRO A 169 2.98 -15.34 17.95
N GLU A 170 3.99 -15.23 18.81
CA GLU A 170 5.27 -14.56 18.53
C GLU A 170 6.14 -15.23 17.43
N PHE A 171 5.79 -16.45 17.02
CA PHE A 171 6.43 -17.21 15.94
C PHE A 171 5.56 -17.32 14.67
N CYS A 172 4.41 -16.65 14.60
CA CYS A 172 3.56 -16.64 13.40
C CYS A 172 4.19 -15.79 12.27
N ASP A 173 5.01 -16.41 11.43
CA ASP A 173 5.54 -15.80 10.22
C ASP A 173 4.47 -15.82 9.11
N LYS A 174 4.24 -14.69 8.42
CA LYS A 174 3.25 -14.58 7.33
C LYS A 174 3.80 -15.10 6.00
N VAL A 175 3.66 -16.39 5.73
CA VAL A 175 4.36 -17.04 4.60
C VAL A 175 3.46 -17.94 3.74
N GLY A 176 3.92 -18.21 2.51
CA GLY A 176 3.30 -19.19 1.62
C GLY A 176 3.87 -19.13 0.19
N GLY A 177 3.12 -19.72 -0.76
CA GLY A 177 3.47 -19.80 -2.19
C GLY A 177 4.56 -20.82 -2.49
N ILE A 178 5.74 -20.63 -1.90
CA ILE A 178 6.82 -21.62 -1.87
C ILE A 178 7.23 -21.86 -0.43
N LEU A 179 7.42 -23.13 -0.08
CA LEU A 179 7.87 -23.59 1.23
C LEU A 179 9.09 -24.50 1.04
N ILE A 180 10.22 -24.19 1.68
CA ILE A 180 11.47 -24.94 1.53
C ILE A 180 12.02 -25.28 2.91
N MET A 181 12.15 -26.56 3.24
CA MET A 181 12.54 -26.99 4.59
C MET A 181 13.29 -28.32 4.62
N HIS A 182 13.92 -28.62 5.76
CA HIS A 182 14.52 -29.93 6.02
C HIS A 182 13.41 -30.98 6.25
N ILE A 183 13.64 -32.24 5.87
CA ILE A 183 12.63 -33.30 5.99
C ILE A 183 12.11 -33.49 7.43
N ASP A 184 12.98 -33.31 8.42
CA ASP A 184 12.60 -33.43 9.84
C ASP A 184 11.69 -32.28 10.31
N ASP A 185 11.88 -31.08 9.77
CA ASP A 185 11.01 -29.93 10.06
C ASP A 185 9.62 -30.21 9.47
N LEU A 186 9.56 -30.77 8.26
CA LEU A 186 8.32 -31.18 7.61
C LEU A 186 7.61 -32.31 8.36
N ARG A 187 8.35 -33.30 8.89
CA ARG A 187 7.81 -34.39 9.71
C ARG A 187 7.17 -33.89 11.01
N ALA A 188 7.77 -32.88 11.66
CA ALA A 188 7.17 -32.24 12.83
C ALA A 188 5.95 -31.37 12.45
N LEU A 189 6.05 -30.64 11.34
CA LEU A 189 5.05 -29.67 10.90
C LEU A 189 3.78 -30.29 10.31
N ALA A 190 3.87 -31.31 9.46
CA ALA A 190 2.73 -31.74 8.64
C ALA A 190 1.47 -32.14 9.45
N PRO A 191 1.55 -32.88 10.58
CA PRO A 191 0.39 -33.18 11.41
C PRO A 191 -0.23 -31.93 12.06
N LEU A 192 0.61 -30.96 12.44
CA LEU A 192 0.19 -29.68 13.02
C LEU A 192 -0.43 -28.77 11.95
N TRP A 193 0.13 -28.73 10.75
CA TRP A 193 -0.44 -28.01 9.61
C TRP A 193 -1.86 -28.52 9.29
N LEU A 194 -2.07 -29.83 9.25
CA LEU A 194 -3.39 -30.40 9.03
C LEU A 194 -4.38 -30.07 10.16
N SER A 195 -4.01 -30.32 11.41
CA SER A 195 -4.90 -30.07 12.57
C SER A 195 -5.19 -28.58 12.79
N LYS A 196 -4.20 -27.69 12.68
CA LYS A 196 -4.40 -26.24 12.73
C LYS A 196 -5.22 -25.72 11.54
N THR A 197 -5.16 -26.37 10.38
CA THR A 197 -6.10 -26.07 9.28
C THR A 197 -7.54 -26.41 9.69
N GLU A 198 -7.78 -27.54 10.35
CA GLU A 198 -9.12 -27.90 10.85
C GLU A 198 -9.61 -26.96 11.96
N GLU A 199 -8.76 -26.56 12.91
CA GLU A 199 -9.10 -25.61 13.99
C GLU A 199 -9.55 -24.25 13.42
N VAL A 200 -8.74 -23.63 12.56
CA VAL A 200 -9.06 -22.32 11.93
C VAL A 200 -10.26 -22.44 10.99
N ARG A 201 -10.44 -23.59 10.32
CA ARG A 201 -11.59 -23.84 9.46
C ARG A 201 -12.89 -24.04 10.25
N GLN A 202 -12.82 -24.56 11.47
CA GLN A 202 -13.99 -24.71 12.35
C GLN A 202 -14.37 -23.40 13.04
N ASP A 203 -13.42 -22.47 13.25
CA ASP A 203 -13.67 -21.13 13.81
C ASP A 203 -14.31 -20.16 12.80
N LYS A 204 -15.55 -20.44 12.44
CA LYS A 204 -16.36 -19.62 11.53
C LYS A 204 -16.71 -18.24 12.11
N SER A 205 -16.55 -18.05 13.42
CA SER A 205 -16.71 -16.77 14.12
C SER A 205 -15.69 -15.72 13.68
N HIS A 206 -14.44 -16.15 13.42
CA HIS A 206 -13.34 -15.24 13.14
C HIS A 206 -12.91 -15.20 11.67
N TRP A 207 -13.68 -15.80 10.76
CA TRP A 207 -13.42 -15.80 9.30
C TRP A 207 -13.39 -14.41 8.63
N SER A 208 -13.88 -13.35 9.29
CA SER A 208 -14.07 -12.02 8.69
C SER A 208 -12.76 -11.37 8.19
N THR A 209 -12.86 -10.63 7.07
CA THR A 209 -11.72 -10.05 6.32
C THR A 209 -10.84 -9.08 7.14
N ASN A 210 -11.36 -8.50 8.22
CA ASN A 210 -10.56 -7.71 9.15
C ASN A 210 -9.61 -8.55 10.02
N ILE A 211 -9.98 -9.80 10.33
CA ILE A 211 -9.22 -10.74 11.15
C ILE A 211 -8.32 -11.62 10.28
N THR A 212 -8.91 -12.32 9.30
CA THR A 212 -8.18 -13.26 8.42
C THR A 212 -7.48 -12.59 7.25
N GLY A 213 -7.92 -11.42 6.81
CA GLY A 213 -7.54 -10.90 5.48
C GLY A 213 -8.15 -11.69 4.30
N ASP A 214 -9.02 -12.68 4.54
CA ASP A 214 -9.74 -13.38 3.48
C ASP A 214 -10.69 -12.41 2.78
N ILE A 215 -10.42 -12.08 1.52
CA ILE A 215 -11.21 -11.14 0.72
C ILE A 215 -12.67 -11.61 0.51
N TYR A 216 -12.97 -12.89 0.72
CA TYR A 216 -14.32 -13.44 0.67
C TYR A 216 -14.98 -13.55 2.05
N GLY A 217 -14.20 -13.56 3.13
CA GLY A 217 -14.70 -13.80 4.50
C GLY A 217 -15.30 -15.19 4.71
N MET A 218 -14.82 -16.20 3.97
CA MET A 218 -15.38 -17.57 3.94
C MET A 218 -14.38 -18.63 4.46
N GLY A 219 -13.32 -18.19 5.13
CA GLY A 219 -12.25 -19.07 5.62
C GLY A 219 -11.48 -19.77 4.50
N TRP A 220 -11.37 -19.16 3.31
CA TRP A 220 -10.72 -19.82 2.16
C TRP A 220 -9.23 -20.08 2.40
N ILE A 221 -8.57 -19.19 3.13
CA ILE A 221 -7.14 -19.24 3.46
C ILE A 221 -6.83 -19.91 4.82
N SER A 222 -7.77 -20.70 5.36
CA SER A 222 -7.57 -21.43 6.64
C SER A 222 -6.33 -22.35 6.61
N GLU A 223 -6.00 -22.93 5.47
CA GLU A 223 -4.80 -23.78 5.26
C GLU A 223 -3.48 -23.01 5.36
N MET A 224 -3.46 -21.73 4.97
CA MET A 224 -2.28 -20.86 5.09
C MET A 224 -2.05 -20.45 6.55
N TYR A 225 -3.13 -20.28 7.31
CA TYR A 225 -3.07 -20.12 8.76
C TYR A 225 -2.70 -21.41 9.47
N GLY A 226 -3.24 -22.56 9.05
CA GLY A 226 -2.85 -23.87 9.54
C GLY A 226 -1.34 -24.11 9.38
N TYR A 227 -0.77 -23.70 8.24
CA TYR A 227 0.69 -23.71 8.03
C TYR A 227 1.40 -22.80 9.05
N SER A 228 1.00 -21.53 9.11
CA SER A 228 1.70 -20.50 9.90
C SER A 228 1.64 -20.78 11.40
N PHE A 229 0.49 -21.23 11.91
CA PHE A 229 0.30 -21.63 13.30
C PHE A 229 0.97 -22.99 13.60
N GLY A 230 0.88 -23.97 12.70
CA GLY A 230 1.60 -25.24 12.86
C GLY A 230 3.13 -25.06 12.90
N ALA A 231 3.66 -24.12 12.11
CA ALA A 231 5.08 -23.78 12.12
C ALA A 231 5.50 -23.06 13.41
N ALA A 232 4.61 -22.23 13.98
CA ALA A 232 4.80 -21.60 15.28
C ALA A 232 4.84 -22.63 16.43
N GLU A 233 3.94 -23.63 16.44
CA GLU A 233 3.96 -24.74 17.42
C GLU A 233 5.27 -25.56 17.36
N VAL A 234 5.86 -25.73 16.18
CA VAL A 234 7.16 -26.42 16.00
C VAL A 234 8.35 -25.49 16.35
N GLY A 235 8.12 -24.17 16.47
CA GLY A 235 9.17 -23.18 16.70
C GLY A 235 10.02 -22.84 15.46
N LEU A 236 9.51 -23.09 14.25
CA LEU A 236 10.21 -22.78 13.00
C LEU A 236 10.27 -21.27 12.77
N ARG A 237 11.42 -20.74 12.35
CA ARG A 237 11.59 -19.30 12.03
C ARG A 237 12.00 -19.08 10.59
N HIS A 238 11.11 -18.51 9.79
CA HIS A 238 11.27 -18.41 8.35
C HIS A 238 12.31 -17.38 7.93
N LYS A 239 13.16 -17.77 6.97
CA LYS A 239 13.93 -16.86 6.12
C LYS A 239 13.01 -16.40 4.98
N ILE A 240 12.21 -15.38 5.27
CA ILE A 240 11.24 -14.81 4.34
C ILE A 240 11.96 -14.06 3.22
N ASN A 241 11.53 -14.26 1.97
CA ASN A 241 12.20 -13.72 0.78
C ASN A 241 11.18 -13.31 -0.31
N ASP A 242 10.92 -12.00 -0.46
CA ASP A 242 9.99 -11.47 -1.47
C ASP A 242 10.57 -11.40 -2.90
N ASP A 243 11.85 -11.76 -3.08
CA ASP A 243 12.54 -11.73 -4.39
C ASP A 243 12.48 -13.07 -5.13
N ILE A 244 12.14 -14.17 -4.45
CA ILE A 244 12.11 -15.52 -5.06
C ILE A 244 10.92 -15.73 -6.00
N MET A 245 9.78 -15.11 -5.70
CA MET A 245 8.48 -15.33 -6.35
C MET A 245 7.78 -14.01 -6.63
N ILE A 246 7.12 -13.90 -7.79
CA ILE A 246 6.34 -12.72 -8.17
C ILE A 246 5.04 -13.10 -8.89
N TYR A 247 3.99 -12.29 -8.75
CA TYR A 247 2.78 -12.42 -9.57
C TYR A 247 3.01 -11.77 -10.95
N PRO A 248 2.66 -12.42 -12.07
CA PRO A 248 2.55 -11.76 -13.36
C PRO A 248 1.73 -10.47 -13.30
N GLY A 249 2.10 -9.47 -14.09
CA GLY A 249 1.60 -8.08 -13.98
C GLY A 249 2.30 -7.21 -12.92
N TYR A 250 3.00 -7.78 -11.93
CA TYR A 250 3.74 -7.01 -10.93
C TYR A 250 5.16 -6.68 -11.42
N THR A 251 5.70 -5.53 -11.00
CA THR A 251 7.06 -5.10 -11.38
C THR A 251 8.10 -5.63 -10.38
N PRO A 252 9.10 -6.42 -10.82
CA PRO A 252 10.13 -6.95 -9.93
C PRO A 252 11.06 -5.85 -9.41
N ARG A 253 11.64 -6.04 -8.22
CA ARG A 253 12.68 -5.16 -7.68
C ARG A 253 13.87 -5.08 -8.65
N ILE A 254 14.53 -3.91 -8.72
CA ILE A 254 15.70 -3.71 -9.58
C ILE A 254 16.81 -4.67 -9.14
N GLY A 255 17.43 -5.37 -10.08
CA GLY A 255 18.47 -6.36 -9.82
C GLY A 255 17.95 -7.76 -9.48
N THR A 256 16.79 -7.89 -8.83
CA THR A 256 16.14 -9.17 -8.53
C THR A 256 15.68 -9.88 -9.79
N GLU A 257 16.14 -11.11 -10.03
CA GLU A 257 15.61 -12.00 -11.06
C GLU A 257 14.80 -13.12 -10.39
N PRO A 258 13.46 -13.05 -10.39
CA PRO A 258 12.63 -14.00 -9.63
C PRO A 258 12.69 -15.41 -10.24
N LEU A 259 12.73 -16.43 -9.38
CA LEU A 259 12.76 -17.83 -9.80
C LEU A 259 11.37 -18.38 -10.12
N ILE A 260 10.30 -17.78 -9.59
CA ILE A 260 8.93 -18.31 -9.68
C ILE A 260 7.95 -17.22 -10.12
N LEU A 261 7.05 -17.55 -11.05
CA LEU A 261 5.88 -16.74 -11.40
C LEU A 261 4.63 -17.41 -10.86
N HIS A 262 3.94 -16.77 -9.91
CA HIS A 262 2.68 -17.29 -9.34
C HIS A 262 1.50 -16.67 -10.11
N TYR A 263 0.85 -17.41 -11.01
CA TYR A 263 -0.26 -16.88 -11.84
C TYR A 263 -1.64 -17.00 -11.18
N GLY A 264 -1.68 -16.88 -9.84
CA GLY A 264 -2.91 -16.97 -9.05
C GLY A 264 -3.87 -15.80 -9.20
N LEU A 265 -3.39 -14.66 -9.72
CA LEU A 265 -4.15 -13.42 -9.93
C LEU A 265 -4.31 -13.11 -11.43
N PRO A 266 -5.39 -12.43 -11.84
CA PRO A 266 -5.56 -11.99 -13.23
C PRO A 266 -4.59 -10.86 -13.59
N PHE A 267 -4.03 -10.88 -14.80
CA PHE A 267 -3.05 -9.90 -15.27
C PHE A 267 -3.23 -9.52 -16.74
N LYS A 268 -2.54 -8.45 -17.17
CA LYS A 268 -2.70 -7.85 -18.51
C LYS A 268 -1.36 -7.47 -19.15
N VAL A 269 -1.32 -7.49 -20.49
CA VAL A 269 -0.22 -6.97 -21.31
C VAL A 269 -0.83 -6.20 -22.48
N GLY A 270 -0.95 -4.88 -22.31
CA GLY A 270 -1.73 -4.02 -23.22
C GLY A 270 -3.20 -4.45 -23.24
N ASN A 271 -3.72 -4.71 -24.45
CA ASN A 271 -5.11 -5.15 -24.66
C ASN A 271 -5.35 -6.66 -24.43
N TRP A 272 -4.29 -7.44 -24.21
CA TRP A 272 -4.39 -8.87 -23.90
C TRP A 272 -4.43 -9.09 -22.38
N SER A 273 -5.14 -10.11 -21.92
CA SER A 273 -5.26 -10.48 -20.50
C SER A 273 -5.38 -11.99 -20.30
N PHE A 274 -5.09 -12.45 -19.09
CA PHE A 274 -5.30 -13.83 -18.66
C PHE A 274 -5.78 -13.89 -17.20
N SER A 275 -6.68 -14.83 -16.93
CA SER A 275 -7.12 -15.21 -15.59
C SER A 275 -7.27 -16.73 -15.51
N LYS A 276 -6.64 -17.39 -14.53
CA LYS A 276 -6.76 -18.85 -14.39
C LYS A 276 -8.20 -19.32 -14.16
N LEU A 277 -9.07 -18.46 -13.62
CA LEU A 277 -10.48 -18.77 -13.34
C LEU A 277 -11.34 -18.79 -14.61
N GLU A 278 -10.92 -18.12 -15.69
CA GLU A 278 -11.58 -18.23 -17.01
C GLU A 278 -11.35 -19.61 -17.66
N HIS A 279 -10.38 -20.38 -17.14
CA HIS A 279 -9.99 -21.71 -17.60
C HIS A 279 -10.26 -22.81 -16.55
N HIS A 280 -11.30 -22.66 -15.72
CA HIS A 280 -11.64 -23.63 -14.67
C HIS A 280 -12.13 -24.97 -15.23
N GLU A 281 -13.00 -24.94 -16.24
CA GLU A 281 -13.52 -26.15 -16.92
C GLU A 281 -12.82 -26.39 -18.27
N ASP A 282 -11.60 -25.88 -18.46
CA ASP A 282 -10.91 -25.92 -19.74
C ASP A 282 -10.07 -27.20 -19.92
N GLY A 283 -10.65 -28.18 -20.62
CA GLY A 283 -10.03 -29.45 -21.03
C GLY A 283 -8.87 -29.35 -22.04
N ILE A 284 -8.19 -28.20 -22.11
CA ILE A 284 -7.10 -27.88 -23.04
C ILE A 284 -5.96 -28.92 -23.11
N VAL A 285 -5.73 -29.68 -22.03
CA VAL A 285 -4.77 -30.79 -22.00
C VAL A 285 -5.14 -31.90 -22.99
N TYR A 286 -6.43 -32.10 -23.22
CA TYR A 286 -7.00 -33.19 -24.04
C TYR A 286 -7.41 -32.71 -25.45
N ASP A 287 -7.68 -31.41 -25.61
CA ASP A 287 -7.94 -30.77 -26.90
C ASP A 287 -6.64 -30.64 -27.73
N CYS A 288 -6.30 -31.68 -28.50
CA CYS A 288 -5.07 -31.74 -29.29
C CYS A 288 -4.78 -30.46 -30.10
N ASN A 289 -3.62 -29.85 -29.81
CA ASN A 289 -3.09 -28.59 -30.39
C ASN A 289 -3.79 -27.30 -29.97
N ARG A 290 -4.76 -27.32 -29.05
CA ARG A 290 -5.33 -26.11 -28.43
C ARG A 290 -4.29 -25.48 -27.48
N LEU A 291 -4.13 -24.16 -27.56
CA LEU A 291 -3.24 -23.38 -26.70
C LEU A 291 -4.00 -22.16 -26.14
N PHE A 292 -3.57 -21.64 -24.99
CA PHE A 292 -4.11 -20.40 -24.44
C PHE A 292 -3.90 -19.24 -25.42
N PRO A 293 -4.81 -18.23 -25.46
CA PRO A 293 -4.71 -17.09 -26.36
C PRO A 293 -3.30 -16.46 -26.35
N PRO A 294 -2.61 -16.38 -27.50
CA PRO A 294 -1.20 -16.03 -27.52
C PRO A 294 -0.98 -14.61 -26.98
N PRO A 295 -0.08 -14.41 -26.00
CA PRO A 295 0.26 -13.08 -25.51
C PRO A 295 1.03 -12.27 -26.56
N PRO A 296 1.11 -10.94 -26.42
CA PRO A 296 1.92 -10.09 -27.29
C PRO A 296 3.36 -10.61 -27.43
N PHE A 297 3.90 -10.56 -28.64
CA PHE A 297 5.27 -10.98 -28.90
C PHE A 297 6.27 -10.03 -28.19
N PRO A 298 7.49 -10.49 -27.85
CA PRO A 298 8.49 -9.64 -27.20
C PRO A 298 8.75 -8.30 -27.92
N ARG A 299 8.69 -8.28 -29.26
CA ARG A 299 8.83 -7.05 -30.07
C ARG A 299 7.65 -6.07 -29.94
N GLU A 300 6.45 -6.57 -29.64
CA GLU A 300 5.28 -5.72 -29.39
C GLU A 300 5.39 -5.11 -27.99
N VAL A 301 5.90 -5.85 -27.00
CA VAL A 301 6.28 -5.31 -25.67
C VAL A 301 7.46 -4.34 -25.75
N GLU A 302 8.43 -4.56 -26.65
CA GLU A 302 9.54 -3.64 -26.91
C GLU A 302 9.09 -2.26 -27.41
N VAL A 303 7.93 -2.18 -28.10
CA VAL A 303 7.33 -0.96 -28.66
C VAL A 303 6.21 -0.37 -27.78
N MET A 304 5.46 -1.22 -27.06
CA MET A 304 4.33 -0.82 -26.21
C MET A 304 4.76 -0.01 -24.99
N GLU A 305 5.93 -0.31 -24.42
CA GLU A 305 6.45 0.35 -23.23
C GLU A 305 7.84 0.95 -23.52
N SER A 306 8.16 2.05 -22.83
CA SER A 306 9.48 2.70 -22.85
C SER A 306 10.27 2.46 -21.55
N ASP A 307 9.60 2.37 -20.41
CA ASP A 307 10.23 2.14 -19.10
C ASP A 307 10.84 0.72 -19.02
N PRO A 308 12.11 0.56 -18.63
CA PRO A 308 12.78 -0.74 -18.63
C PRO A 308 12.26 -1.71 -17.56
N ASN A 309 11.68 -1.21 -16.45
CA ASN A 309 11.19 -2.02 -15.34
C ASN A 309 9.75 -2.49 -15.59
N VAL A 310 8.89 -1.60 -16.09
CA VAL A 310 7.54 -1.99 -16.55
C VAL A 310 7.66 -2.94 -17.76
N LYS A 311 8.56 -2.67 -18.71
CA LYS A 311 8.87 -3.59 -19.82
C LYS A 311 9.32 -4.97 -19.33
N ARG A 312 10.09 -5.01 -18.23
CA ARG A 312 10.50 -6.26 -17.57
C ARG A 312 9.31 -6.98 -16.90
N ALA A 313 8.40 -6.26 -16.26
CA ALA A 313 7.15 -6.82 -15.72
C ALA A 313 6.29 -7.45 -16.84
N LEU A 314 6.15 -6.76 -17.97
CA LEU A 314 5.44 -7.25 -19.16
C LEU A 314 6.15 -8.45 -19.78
N TYR A 315 7.49 -8.48 -19.82
CA TYR A 315 8.24 -9.66 -20.24
C TYR A 315 7.97 -10.88 -19.35
N LEU A 316 8.02 -10.75 -18.01
CA LEU A 316 7.67 -11.86 -17.10
C LEU A 316 6.24 -12.34 -17.31
N SER A 317 5.32 -11.40 -17.55
CA SER A 317 3.91 -11.67 -17.81
C SER A 317 3.71 -12.51 -19.07
N ILE A 318 4.38 -12.18 -20.18
CA ILE A 318 4.32 -13.02 -21.39
C ILE A 318 5.15 -14.30 -21.25
N GLU A 319 6.24 -14.31 -20.47
CA GLU A 319 7.06 -15.49 -20.19
C GLU A 319 6.23 -16.60 -19.55
N CYS A 320 5.33 -16.23 -18.62
CA CYS A 320 4.39 -17.15 -17.97
C CYS A 320 3.52 -17.92 -18.98
N ILE A 321 2.73 -17.24 -19.80
CA ILE A 321 1.81 -17.91 -20.74
C ILE A 321 2.55 -18.58 -21.89
N ASN A 322 3.66 -18.02 -22.35
CA ASN A 322 4.48 -18.70 -23.36
C ASN A 322 5.09 -20.02 -22.84
N THR A 323 5.41 -20.10 -21.55
CA THR A 323 5.88 -21.34 -20.91
C THR A 323 4.75 -22.35 -20.70
N LEU A 324 3.55 -21.90 -20.31
CA LEU A 324 2.35 -22.76 -20.28
C LEU A 324 2.05 -23.35 -21.66
N ASN A 325 2.05 -22.52 -22.71
CA ASN A 325 1.75 -22.95 -24.08
C ASN A 325 2.85 -23.86 -24.68
N GLU A 326 4.12 -23.66 -24.32
CA GLU A 326 5.19 -24.61 -24.65
C GLU A 326 4.97 -25.96 -23.96
N GLY A 327 4.58 -25.96 -22.67
CA GLY A 327 4.27 -27.18 -21.91
C GLY A 327 3.10 -27.96 -22.51
N LEU A 328 1.98 -27.29 -22.83
CA LEU A 328 0.84 -27.89 -23.52
C LEU A 328 1.23 -28.48 -24.88
N LEU A 329 1.97 -27.73 -25.71
CA LEU A 329 2.43 -28.18 -27.03
C LEU A 329 3.30 -29.45 -26.94
N LEU A 330 4.18 -29.53 -25.93
CA LEU A 330 5.01 -30.71 -25.68
C LEU A 330 4.18 -31.86 -25.09
N HIS A 331 3.20 -31.58 -24.22
CA HIS A 331 2.28 -32.59 -23.69
C HIS A 331 1.46 -33.24 -24.81
N HIS A 332 0.79 -32.45 -25.65
CA HIS A 332 0.05 -32.91 -26.83
C HIS A 332 0.92 -33.77 -27.74
N THR A 333 2.16 -33.36 -27.97
CA THR A 333 3.14 -34.16 -28.74
C THR A 333 3.43 -35.50 -28.06
N SER A 334 3.59 -35.53 -26.73
CA SER A 334 3.88 -36.74 -25.97
C SER A 334 2.72 -37.74 -25.87
N VAL A 335 1.47 -37.27 -25.93
CA VAL A 335 0.27 -38.13 -25.94
C VAL A 335 -0.17 -38.54 -27.36
N GLY A 336 0.61 -38.20 -28.38
CA GLY A 336 0.39 -38.66 -29.76
C GLY A 336 -0.58 -37.83 -30.59
N CYS A 337 -0.86 -36.57 -30.22
CA CYS A 337 -1.66 -35.67 -31.04
C CYS A 337 -1.05 -35.47 -32.45
N PRO A 338 -1.88 -35.26 -33.49
CA PRO A 338 -1.39 -34.91 -34.82
C PRO A 338 -0.60 -33.59 -34.77
N LYS A 339 0.36 -33.40 -35.68
CA LYS A 339 1.17 -32.17 -35.72
C LYS A 339 0.27 -30.93 -35.91
N PRO A 340 0.49 -29.84 -35.15
CA PRO A 340 -0.33 -28.64 -35.28
C PRO A 340 -0.15 -27.99 -36.66
N GLN A 341 -1.20 -27.31 -37.14
CA GLN A 341 -1.08 -26.41 -38.28
C GLN A 341 -0.06 -25.29 -37.98
N TRP A 342 0.66 -24.83 -39.00
CA TRP A 342 1.70 -23.81 -38.82
C TRP A 342 1.09 -22.45 -38.42
N SER A 343 1.72 -21.75 -37.48
CA SER A 343 1.37 -20.37 -37.14
C SER A 343 2.60 -19.54 -36.73
N LYS A 344 2.48 -18.21 -36.84
CA LYS A 344 3.49 -17.24 -36.34
C LYS A 344 3.86 -17.51 -34.87
N TYR A 345 2.88 -17.88 -34.05
CA TYR A 345 3.06 -18.15 -32.62
C TYR A 345 3.81 -19.46 -32.37
N LEU A 346 3.46 -20.55 -33.06
CA LEU A 346 4.17 -21.83 -32.96
C LEU A 346 5.61 -21.74 -33.50
N SER A 347 5.84 -20.87 -34.50
CA SER A 347 7.18 -20.53 -34.98
C SER A 347 8.00 -19.79 -33.91
N PHE A 348 7.37 -18.86 -33.17
CA PHE A 348 8.01 -18.16 -32.05
C PHE A 348 8.35 -19.10 -30.88
N LEU A 349 7.43 -19.97 -30.44
CA LEU A 349 7.70 -20.95 -29.37
C LEU A 349 8.80 -21.96 -29.74
N LYS A 350 9.08 -22.16 -31.04
CA LYS A 350 10.19 -22.99 -31.54
C LYS A 350 11.44 -22.18 -31.90
N SER A 351 11.45 -20.87 -31.62
CA SER A 351 12.53 -19.97 -32.03
C SER A 351 13.68 -19.90 -31.02
N LYS A 352 14.89 -19.65 -31.53
CA LYS A 352 16.08 -19.37 -30.71
C LYS A 352 15.84 -18.18 -29.75
N ARG A 353 15.11 -17.14 -30.17
CA ARG A 353 14.79 -15.96 -29.33
C ARG A 353 13.94 -16.33 -28.12
N PHE A 354 12.94 -17.20 -28.29
CA PHE A 354 12.14 -17.69 -27.15
C PHE A 354 12.98 -18.56 -26.21
N SER A 355 13.77 -19.49 -26.76
CA SER A 355 14.73 -20.30 -25.99
C SER A 355 15.74 -19.44 -25.21
N GLU A 356 16.23 -18.33 -25.78
CA GLU A 356 17.13 -17.39 -25.12
C GLU A 356 16.46 -16.61 -23.99
N LEU A 357 15.22 -16.15 -24.16
CA LEU A 357 14.43 -15.47 -23.12
C LEU A 357 14.13 -16.42 -21.95
N THR A 358 13.77 -17.66 -22.25
CA THR A 358 13.35 -18.70 -21.28
C THR A 358 14.49 -19.63 -20.83
N LYS A 359 15.76 -19.20 -20.96
CA LYS A 359 16.89 -19.90 -20.32
C LYS A 359 16.71 -19.95 -18.80
N PRO A 360 17.14 -21.02 -18.12
CA PRO A 360 17.17 -21.08 -16.65
C PRO A 360 17.82 -19.85 -16.04
N LYS A 361 17.13 -19.24 -15.08
CA LYS A 361 17.68 -18.27 -14.14
C LYS A 361 18.37 -19.04 -13.03
N TYR A 362 19.33 -18.44 -12.34
CA TYR A 362 20.02 -19.07 -11.23
C TYR A 362 19.99 -18.13 -10.04
N TRP A 363 19.81 -18.68 -8.84
CA TRP A 363 19.97 -17.88 -7.63
C TRP A 363 21.42 -17.37 -7.55
N ASN A 364 21.59 -16.12 -7.13
CA ASN A 364 22.90 -15.49 -7.01
C ASN A 364 22.97 -14.79 -5.65
N SER A 365 22.97 -15.56 -4.56
CA SER A 365 23.19 -15.07 -3.18
C SER A 365 24.41 -14.14 -3.10
N LEU A 366 25.54 -14.59 -3.67
CA LEU A 366 26.79 -13.83 -3.84
C LEU A 366 26.69 -12.57 -4.73
N LYS A 367 25.51 -12.24 -5.29
CA LYS A 367 25.23 -10.94 -5.93
C LYS A 367 24.21 -10.12 -5.15
N VAL A 368 23.37 -10.69 -4.29
CA VAL A 368 22.46 -9.90 -3.45
C VAL A 368 23.28 -9.07 -2.46
N GLU A 369 24.17 -9.70 -1.69
CA GLU A 369 25.04 -8.98 -0.75
C GLU A 369 26.13 -8.16 -1.47
N ASN A 370 26.83 -8.75 -2.46
CA ASN A 370 28.00 -8.11 -3.07
C ASN A 370 27.74 -7.26 -4.33
N LYS A 371 26.52 -7.15 -4.88
CA LYS A 371 26.21 -6.06 -5.83
C LYS A 371 25.76 -4.77 -5.16
N LEU A 372 25.13 -4.85 -3.99
CA LEU A 372 24.82 -3.67 -3.18
C LEU A 372 26.10 -2.88 -2.85
N THR A 373 27.21 -3.57 -2.60
CA THR A 373 28.54 -2.96 -2.41
C THR A 373 29.28 -2.65 -3.71
N VAL A 374 29.34 -3.58 -4.69
CA VAL A 374 30.26 -3.41 -5.84
C VAL A 374 29.65 -2.72 -7.05
N GLN A 375 28.35 -2.86 -7.34
CA GLN A 375 27.78 -2.27 -8.56
C GLN A 375 27.34 -0.79 -8.40
N HIS A 376 27.25 -0.27 -7.16
CA HIS A 376 27.07 1.17 -6.90
C HIS A 376 28.38 1.98 -6.99
N VAL A 377 29.54 1.35 -6.78
CA VAL A 377 30.87 2.02 -6.84
C VAL A 377 31.28 2.37 -8.29
N ALA A 378 30.67 1.73 -9.29
CA ALA A 378 31.18 1.73 -10.66
C ALA A 378 30.38 2.56 -11.69
N LEU A 379 29.38 3.38 -11.32
CA LEU A 379 28.79 4.36 -12.27
C LEU A 379 28.04 5.59 -11.71
N SER A 380 28.57 6.29 -10.71
CA SER A 380 28.41 7.76 -10.64
C SER A 380 29.51 8.45 -9.83
N LYS A 381 29.92 9.66 -10.22
CA LYS A 381 30.78 10.54 -9.41
C LYS A 381 29.93 11.46 -8.50
N SER A 382 28.99 10.89 -7.75
CA SER A 382 28.37 11.62 -6.63
C SER A 382 29.17 11.37 -5.36
N ARG A 383 29.46 12.43 -4.59
CA ARG A 383 30.13 12.30 -3.27
C ARG A 383 29.13 12.18 -2.11
N HIS A 384 27.84 12.15 -2.42
CA HIS A 384 26.73 12.20 -1.45
C HIS A 384 25.57 11.31 -1.92
N PRO A 385 24.79 10.71 -0.99
CA PRO A 385 23.69 9.80 -1.31
C PRO A 385 22.55 10.50 -2.05
N LYS A 386 21.78 9.74 -2.83
CA LYS A 386 20.59 10.21 -3.53
C LYS A 386 19.44 10.49 -2.56
N ILE A 387 18.73 11.58 -2.78
CA ILE A 387 17.58 11.98 -1.96
C ILE A 387 16.35 12.28 -2.82
N HIS A 388 15.17 12.10 -2.23
CA HIS A 388 13.89 12.46 -2.84
C HIS A 388 12.99 13.14 -1.81
N THR A 389 12.31 14.22 -2.20
CA THR A 389 11.47 15.02 -1.29
C THR A 389 9.99 14.74 -1.52
N LEU A 390 9.22 14.54 -0.47
CA LEU A 390 7.78 14.28 -0.51
C LEU A 390 7.00 15.32 0.31
N PHE A 391 5.81 15.67 -0.15
CA PHE A 391 4.85 16.45 0.63
C PHE A 391 3.41 16.06 0.28
N SER A 392 2.53 16.00 1.28
CA SER A 392 1.11 15.60 1.11
C SER A 392 0.18 16.79 0.92
N THR A 393 -0.83 16.62 0.07
CA THR A 393 -1.83 17.64 -0.32
C THR A 393 -3.16 17.00 -0.70
N GLU A 394 -4.23 17.79 -0.75
CA GLU A 394 -5.56 17.36 -1.18
C GLU A 394 -6.10 18.24 -2.32
N CYS A 395 -7.11 17.78 -3.06
CA CYS A 395 -7.73 18.51 -4.18
C CYS A 395 -8.52 19.78 -3.74
N SER A 396 -7.83 20.82 -3.27
CA SER A 396 -8.44 22.09 -2.88
C SER A 396 -7.57 23.31 -3.18
N SER A 397 -8.21 24.48 -3.37
CA SER A 397 -7.53 25.76 -3.58
C SER A 397 -6.62 26.16 -2.40
N TYR A 398 -6.92 25.68 -1.19
CA TYR A 398 -6.07 25.81 -0.01
C TYR A 398 -4.67 25.21 -0.23
N PHE A 399 -4.60 23.98 -0.77
CA PHE A 399 -3.33 23.32 -1.05
C PHE A 399 -2.70 23.77 -2.37
N ASP A 400 -3.46 24.35 -3.31
CA ASP A 400 -2.91 24.93 -4.55
C ASP A 400 -1.90 26.04 -4.26
N TRP A 401 -2.26 27.04 -3.43
CA TRP A 401 -1.35 28.16 -3.16
C TRP A 401 -0.16 27.74 -2.28
N GLN A 402 -0.36 26.79 -1.37
CA GLN A 402 0.72 26.14 -0.60
C GLN A 402 1.70 25.42 -1.52
N THR A 403 1.19 24.61 -2.46
CA THR A 403 1.99 23.93 -3.50
C THR A 403 2.82 24.94 -4.31
N VAL A 404 2.22 26.08 -4.70
CA VAL A 404 2.95 27.14 -5.43
C VAL A 404 4.07 27.74 -4.58
N GLY A 405 3.85 27.97 -3.29
CA GLY A 405 4.86 28.43 -2.33
C GLY A 405 6.02 27.46 -2.18
N LEU A 406 5.73 26.22 -1.75
CA LEU A 406 6.73 25.17 -1.56
C LEU A 406 7.51 24.89 -2.85
N MET A 407 6.83 24.71 -3.99
CA MET A 407 7.46 24.45 -5.29
C MET A 407 8.21 25.68 -5.87
N HIS A 408 7.98 26.91 -5.39
CA HIS A 408 8.88 28.01 -5.68
C HIS A 408 10.14 27.91 -4.81
N SER A 409 9.97 27.73 -3.51
CA SER A 409 11.05 27.72 -2.51
C SER A 409 12.04 26.57 -2.75
N PHE A 410 11.56 25.35 -3.00
CA PHE A 410 12.37 24.17 -3.35
C PHE A 410 13.34 24.49 -4.50
N ARG A 411 12.84 25.10 -5.58
CA ARG A 411 13.62 25.44 -6.79
C ARG A 411 14.72 26.49 -6.57
N ILE A 412 14.61 27.32 -5.53
CA ILE A 412 15.61 28.37 -5.21
C ILE A 412 16.48 28.02 -3.99
N SER A 413 16.04 27.09 -3.16
CA SER A 413 16.76 26.64 -1.95
C SER A 413 18.04 25.84 -2.25
N GLY A 414 18.19 25.34 -3.48
CA GLY A 414 19.27 24.43 -3.84
C GLY A 414 19.11 23.00 -3.30
N GLN A 415 17.91 22.61 -2.86
CA GLN A 415 17.62 21.26 -2.37
C GLN A 415 17.99 20.20 -3.43
N PRO A 416 18.84 19.22 -3.10
CA PRO A 416 19.19 18.15 -4.03
C PRO A 416 18.01 17.21 -4.32
N GLY A 417 18.12 16.47 -5.42
CA GLY A 417 17.19 15.40 -5.76
C GLY A 417 15.87 15.87 -6.36
N ASN A 418 14.94 14.93 -6.52
CA ASN A 418 13.60 15.20 -7.04
C ASN A 418 12.61 15.53 -5.91
N ILE A 419 11.47 16.13 -6.28
CA ILE A 419 10.33 16.35 -5.39
C ILE A 419 9.06 15.74 -5.99
N THR A 420 8.20 15.17 -5.16
CA THR A 420 6.87 14.68 -5.55
C THR A 420 5.80 15.09 -4.56
N ARG A 421 4.75 15.73 -5.08
CA ARG A 421 3.52 15.98 -4.36
C ARG A 421 2.70 14.70 -4.29
N LEU A 422 2.29 14.30 -3.11
CA LEU A 422 1.34 13.23 -2.88
C LEU A 422 -0.05 13.87 -2.80
N LEU A 423 -0.92 13.58 -3.75
CA LEU A 423 -2.19 14.27 -3.93
C LEU A 423 -3.36 13.33 -3.67
N SER A 424 -4.00 13.49 -2.51
CA SER A 424 -5.15 12.70 -2.04
C SER A 424 -6.47 13.34 -2.49
N CYS A 425 -7.24 12.65 -3.33
CA CYS A 425 -8.54 13.15 -3.85
C CYS A 425 -9.56 12.02 -4.02
N THR A 426 -10.86 12.33 -3.97
CA THR A 426 -11.89 11.42 -4.52
C THR A 426 -11.93 11.54 -6.04
N ASP A 427 -12.54 10.57 -6.72
CA ASP A 427 -12.72 10.61 -8.17
C ASP A 427 -13.55 11.83 -8.63
N GLU A 428 -14.52 12.28 -7.83
CA GLU A 428 -15.38 13.45 -8.08
C GLU A 428 -14.60 14.77 -8.00
N GLU A 429 -13.77 14.88 -6.96
CA GLU A 429 -12.87 16.02 -6.76
C GLU A 429 -11.85 16.08 -7.91
N LEU A 430 -11.17 14.96 -8.18
CA LEU A 430 -10.12 14.87 -9.18
C LEU A 430 -10.64 15.24 -10.58
N LYS A 431 -11.84 14.77 -10.98
CA LYS A 431 -12.47 15.10 -12.28
C LYS A 431 -12.49 16.60 -12.56
N ASN A 432 -12.75 17.43 -11.55
CA ASN A 432 -12.90 18.89 -11.69
C ASN A 432 -11.69 19.71 -11.18
N TYR A 433 -10.76 19.07 -10.47
CA TYR A 433 -9.60 19.73 -9.88
C TYR A 433 -8.62 20.26 -10.94
N LYS A 434 -8.29 21.55 -10.83
CA LYS A 434 -7.46 22.31 -11.78
C LYS A 434 -5.96 22.25 -11.47
N GLY A 435 -5.58 22.18 -10.19
CA GLY A 435 -4.18 22.30 -9.75
C GLY A 435 -3.30 21.07 -10.00
N ARG A 436 -3.59 20.26 -11.02
CA ARG A 436 -2.90 18.99 -11.30
C ARG A 436 -1.42 19.18 -11.69
N ASP A 437 -1.09 20.28 -12.35
CA ASP A 437 0.22 20.59 -12.96
C ASP A 437 1.19 21.38 -12.05
N LEU A 438 0.73 21.81 -10.87
CA LEU A 438 1.50 22.69 -9.97
C LEU A 438 2.82 22.07 -9.46
N ALA A 439 2.89 20.74 -9.41
CA ALA A 439 4.04 19.95 -8.97
C ALA A 439 4.09 18.60 -9.72
N PRO A 440 5.26 17.94 -9.83
CA PRO A 440 5.32 16.51 -10.14
C PRO A 440 4.47 15.77 -9.10
N THR A 441 3.44 15.04 -9.53
CA THR A 441 2.36 14.58 -8.66
C THR A 441 2.17 13.07 -8.75
N HIS A 442 2.16 12.41 -7.60
CA HIS A 442 1.66 11.05 -7.44
C HIS A 442 0.23 11.13 -6.88
N TYR A 443 -0.72 10.53 -7.59
CA TYR A 443 -2.13 10.51 -7.19
C TYR A 443 -2.37 9.39 -6.20
N VAL A 444 -3.13 9.69 -5.15
CA VAL A 444 -3.42 8.80 -4.02
C VAL A 444 -4.94 8.76 -3.82
N PRO A 445 -5.56 7.58 -3.61
CA PRO A 445 -6.94 7.49 -3.17
C PRO A 445 -7.17 8.27 -1.87
N SER A 446 -8.16 9.16 -1.82
CA SER A 446 -8.39 9.97 -0.61
C SER A 446 -8.85 9.12 0.58
N MET A 447 -8.14 9.26 1.70
CA MET A 447 -8.51 8.72 3.00
C MET A 447 -9.14 9.80 3.90
N ASN A 448 -9.73 10.86 3.31
CA ASN A 448 -10.52 11.87 4.03
C ASN A 448 -11.80 11.33 4.68
N ARG A 449 -12.15 10.07 4.39
CA ARG A 449 -13.12 9.28 5.15
C ARG A 449 -12.57 7.88 5.26
N HIS A 450 -12.10 7.48 6.44
CA HIS A 450 -11.67 6.10 6.67
C HIS A 450 -12.84 5.14 6.37
N PRO A 451 -12.68 4.10 5.51
CA PRO A 451 -13.80 3.33 4.96
C PRO A 451 -14.73 2.65 5.97
N LEU A 452 -14.27 2.42 7.21
CA LEU A 452 -15.04 1.75 8.26
C LEU A 452 -15.61 2.68 9.34
N THR A 453 -15.08 3.91 9.49
CA THR A 453 -15.50 4.84 10.57
C THR A 453 -15.97 6.22 10.05
N GLY A 454 -15.65 6.57 8.81
CA GLY A 454 -16.02 7.85 8.20
C GLY A 454 -15.24 9.09 8.70
N ASP A 455 -14.35 8.92 9.70
CA ASP A 455 -13.54 10.01 10.25
C ASP A 455 -12.45 10.49 9.27
N PRO A 456 -12.12 11.80 9.27
CA PRO A 456 -11.09 12.37 8.41
C PRO A 456 -9.69 12.42 9.05
N ALA A 457 -8.68 12.77 8.22
CA ALA A 457 -7.30 13.12 8.59
C ALA A 457 -6.33 11.95 8.91
N ILE A 458 -6.19 11.00 7.98
CA ILE A 458 -5.06 10.06 7.90
C ILE A 458 -4.34 10.09 6.54
N ASN A 459 -4.52 11.15 5.74
CA ASN A 459 -4.01 11.24 4.36
C ASN A 459 -2.48 11.17 4.26
N LYS A 460 -1.72 11.87 5.13
CA LYS A 460 -0.26 11.94 5.05
C LYS A 460 0.42 10.55 5.17
N PRO A 461 0.15 9.73 6.21
CA PRO A 461 0.69 8.36 6.29
C PRO A 461 0.16 7.47 5.17
N ALA A 462 -1.14 7.52 4.86
CA ALA A 462 -1.71 6.71 3.77
C ALA A 462 -1.10 7.04 2.40
N ALA A 463 -0.79 8.31 2.15
CA ALA A 463 -0.18 8.78 0.92
C ALA A 463 1.30 8.41 0.82
N VAL A 464 2.05 8.48 1.92
CA VAL A 464 3.45 8.02 1.98
C VAL A 464 3.53 6.51 1.81
N LEU A 465 2.61 5.75 2.43
CA LEU A 465 2.45 4.31 2.23
C LEU A 465 2.08 3.96 0.78
N HIS A 466 1.13 4.68 0.19
CA HIS A 466 0.76 4.50 -1.21
C HIS A 466 1.95 4.78 -2.14
N TRP A 467 2.73 5.84 -1.86
CA TRP A 467 3.91 6.18 -2.64
C TRP A 467 5.01 5.11 -2.56
N ILE A 468 5.39 4.65 -1.36
CA ILE A 468 6.48 3.67 -1.21
C ILE A 468 6.13 2.30 -1.82
N ASN A 469 4.84 1.98 -1.95
CA ASN A 469 4.35 0.74 -2.56
C ASN A 469 4.15 0.84 -4.10
N HIS A 470 3.98 2.05 -4.66
CA HIS A 470 3.67 2.24 -6.09
C HIS A 470 4.69 3.04 -6.88
N VAL A 471 5.69 3.68 -6.23
CA VAL A 471 6.72 4.48 -6.89
C VAL A 471 8.09 3.87 -6.66
N GLN A 472 8.73 3.43 -7.75
CA GLN A 472 10.11 3.00 -7.73
C GLN A 472 11.03 4.24 -7.65
N THR A 473 11.77 4.35 -6.54
CA THR A 473 12.78 5.39 -6.32
C THR A 473 14.17 4.78 -6.20
N ASP A 474 15.18 5.53 -6.64
CA ASP A 474 16.61 5.23 -6.45
C ASP A 474 17.24 6.11 -5.35
N ALA A 475 16.42 6.81 -4.56
CA ALA A 475 16.87 7.57 -3.40
C ALA A 475 17.14 6.68 -2.19
N GLU A 476 18.27 6.93 -1.54
CA GLU A 476 18.68 6.31 -0.28
C GLU A 476 17.98 6.98 0.92
N PHE A 477 17.67 8.27 0.81
CA PHE A 477 16.95 9.03 1.84
C PHE A 477 15.73 9.76 1.28
N ILE A 478 14.65 9.73 2.06
CA ILE A 478 13.43 10.47 1.80
C ILE A 478 13.35 11.64 2.78
N VAL A 479 13.11 12.85 2.25
CA VAL A 479 12.80 14.05 3.02
C VAL A 479 11.28 14.26 2.95
N ILE A 480 10.58 14.21 4.08
CA ILE A 480 9.13 14.48 4.13
C ILE A 480 8.92 15.88 4.73
N LEU A 481 8.09 16.67 4.06
CA LEU A 481 7.73 18.04 4.40
C LEU A 481 6.21 18.21 4.39
N ASP A 482 5.68 19.18 5.11
CA ASP A 482 4.28 19.61 4.98
C ASP A 482 4.13 20.65 3.86
N ALA A 483 2.90 20.80 3.34
CA ALA A 483 2.63 21.71 2.23
C ALA A 483 2.78 23.20 2.61
N ASP A 484 2.57 23.55 3.88
CA ASP A 484 2.72 24.89 4.42
C ASP A 484 4.16 25.21 4.91
N MET A 485 5.13 24.76 4.13
CA MET A 485 6.56 25.02 4.35
C MET A 485 7.18 25.87 3.23
N ILE A 486 8.03 26.83 3.60
CA ILE A 486 8.93 27.56 2.67
C ILE A 486 10.38 27.16 2.96
N MET A 487 11.08 26.65 1.95
CA MET A 487 12.51 26.34 2.03
C MET A 487 13.39 27.59 1.83
N ARG A 488 14.30 27.82 2.78
CA ARG A 488 15.32 28.89 2.78
C ARG A 488 16.70 28.39 2.29
N GLY A 489 16.91 27.08 2.32
CA GLY A 489 18.16 26.42 1.93
C GLY A 489 17.98 24.89 1.89
N PRO A 490 19.04 24.12 1.59
CA PRO A 490 18.95 22.67 1.48
C PRO A 490 18.83 22.01 2.87
N ILE A 491 18.29 20.78 2.85
CA ILE A 491 18.11 19.88 3.98
C ILE A 491 18.65 18.52 3.53
N THR A 492 19.86 18.17 3.98
CA THR A 492 20.57 16.99 3.48
C THR A 492 20.90 15.97 4.57
N PRO A 493 20.81 14.65 4.31
CA PRO A 493 21.12 13.61 5.29
C PRO A 493 22.47 13.77 5.97
N TRP A 494 23.50 14.19 5.20
CA TRP A 494 24.89 14.27 5.67
C TRP A 494 25.19 15.53 6.49
N GLU A 495 24.43 16.62 6.35
CA GLU A 495 24.55 17.80 7.24
C GLU A 495 23.87 17.57 8.59
N TYR A 496 22.77 16.80 8.62
CA TYR A 496 21.97 16.60 9.82
C TYR A 496 22.24 15.28 10.55
N GLY A 497 22.95 14.33 9.90
CA GLY A 497 23.42 13.07 10.49
C GLY A 497 22.51 11.85 10.27
N ALA A 498 21.49 11.97 9.42
CA ALA A 498 20.52 10.90 9.17
C ALA A 498 21.19 9.64 8.60
N LYS A 499 20.80 8.48 9.12
CA LYS A 499 21.31 7.14 8.75
C LYS A 499 20.28 6.07 9.08
N LEU A 500 20.50 4.83 8.64
CA LEU A 500 19.62 3.70 8.95
C LEU A 500 19.38 3.55 10.46
N GLY A 501 18.12 3.34 10.85
CA GLY A 501 17.64 3.29 12.23
C GLY A 501 17.64 4.63 12.98
N HIS A 502 18.20 5.69 12.39
CA HIS A 502 18.38 7.01 13.01
C HIS A 502 17.95 8.13 12.04
N PRO A 503 16.64 8.27 11.79
CA PRO A 503 16.10 9.41 11.06
C PRO A 503 16.43 10.73 11.76
N VAL A 504 16.44 11.84 11.03
CA VAL A 504 16.42 13.20 11.60
C VAL A 504 14.98 13.70 11.62
N SER A 505 14.58 14.42 12.68
CA SER A 505 13.36 15.24 12.61
C SER A 505 13.42 16.49 13.48
N THR A 506 12.58 17.47 13.17
CA THR A 506 12.34 18.65 14.00
C THR A 506 11.38 18.33 15.14
N PRO A 507 11.59 18.85 16.36
CA PRO A 507 10.71 18.57 17.49
C PRO A 507 9.32 19.17 17.31
N TYR A 508 8.33 18.51 17.92
CA TYR A 508 6.97 18.98 18.12
C TYR A 508 6.65 18.90 19.62
N ASP A 509 7.21 19.82 20.42
CA ASP A 509 7.18 19.76 21.89
C ASP A 509 5.77 19.76 22.52
N TYR A 510 4.76 20.20 21.76
CA TYR A 510 3.35 20.13 22.13
C TYR A 510 2.78 18.70 22.17
N LEU A 511 3.50 17.69 21.65
CA LEU A 511 3.11 16.28 21.70
C LEU A 511 3.34 15.67 23.10
N ILE A 512 2.65 16.18 24.11
CA ILE A 512 2.75 15.75 25.52
C ILE A 512 2.32 14.28 25.77
N GLY A 513 1.64 13.64 24.81
CA GLY A 513 1.18 12.26 24.87
C GLY A 513 2.28 11.21 24.95
N CYS A 514 3.51 11.53 24.51
CA CYS A 514 4.67 10.65 24.72
C CYS A 514 4.99 10.42 26.20
N ASP A 515 4.69 11.40 27.07
CA ASP A 515 5.11 11.38 28.48
C ASP A 515 4.03 10.79 29.41
N ASN A 516 2.85 10.43 28.90
CA ASN A 516 1.65 10.15 29.70
C ASN A 516 0.96 8.81 29.38
N ILE A 517 -0.34 8.71 29.65
CA ILE A 517 -1.15 7.50 29.42
C ILE A 517 -1.25 7.12 27.93
N LEU A 518 -1.25 8.10 27.02
CA LEU A 518 -1.44 7.87 25.59
C LEU A 518 -0.36 6.95 25.00
N ALA A 519 0.92 7.21 25.31
CA ALA A 519 2.01 6.32 24.93
C ALA A 519 1.88 4.91 25.51
N LYS A 520 1.37 4.77 26.75
CA LYS A 520 1.22 3.47 27.42
C LYS A 520 0.07 2.63 26.86
N ILE A 521 -0.91 3.26 26.22
CA ILE A 521 -1.99 2.58 25.49
C ILE A 521 -1.51 2.20 24.08
N HIS A 522 -0.92 3.16 23.36
CA HIS A 522 -0.71 3.05 21.91
C HIS A 522 0.67 2.54 21.48
N THR A 523 1.63 2.36 22.40
CA THR A 523 2.89 1.65 22.10
C THR A 523 3.37 0.73 23.23
N ARG A 524 3.97 -0.40 22.85
CA ARG A 524 4.71 -1.33 23.70
C ARG A 524 6.01 -0.72 24.25
N ASN A 525 6.54 0.30 23.57
CA ASN A 525 7.81 0.95 23.87
C ASN A 525 7.61 2.44 24.26
N PRO A 526 6.84 2.79 25.31
CA PRO A 526 6.54 4.19 25.63
C PRO A 526 7.79 5.03 25.94
N SER A 527 8.85 4.42 26.49
CA SER A 527 10.17 5.05 26.69
C SER A 527 11.00 5.24 25.40
N ALA A 528 10.41 4.95 24.24
CA ALA A 528 10.94 5.25 22.90
C ALA A 528 10.03 6.22 22.11
N CYS A 529 8.98 6.78 22.72
CA CYS A 529 8.17 7.82 22.10
C CYS A 529 8.95 9.15 22.11
N GLU A 530 9.34 9.61 20.92
CA GLU A 530 10.07 10.85 20.72
C GLU A 530 9.13 11.89 20.07
N LYS A 531 9.18 13.16 20.52
CA LYS A 531 8.22 14.20 20.11
C LYS A 531 8.61 14.84 18.78
N VAL A 532 8.33 14.14 17.67
CA VAL A 532 8.81 14.47 16.32
C VAL A 532 7.68 14.47 15.28
N GLY A 533 7.96 14.90 14.04
CA GLY A 533 7.02 14.77 12.92
C GLY A 533 6.96 15.91 11.90
N GLY A 534 7.75 16.98 12.08
CA GLY A 534 7.78 18.13 11.17
C GLY A 534 8.58 17.88 9.90
N VAL A 535 9.77 18.48 9.77
CA VAL A 535 10.73 18.00 8.77
C VAL A 535 11.17 16.61 9.20
N ILE A 536 11.17 15.64 8.29
CA ILE A 536 11.64 14.27 8.52
C ILE A 536 12.68 13.94 7.45
N ILE A 537 13.83 13.39 7.83
CA ILE A 537 14.82 12.79 6.92
C ILE A 537 14.99 11.33 7.35
N MET A 538 14.58 10.38 6.52
CA MET A 538 14.54 8.96 6.86
C MET A 538 15.21 8.12 5.77
N HIS A 539 15.94 7.06 6.15
CA HIS A 539 16.49 6.12 5.17
C HIS A 539 15.37 5.33 4.51
N ILE A 540 15.51 4.99 3.22
CA ILE A 540 14.45 4.34 2.43
C ILE A 540 13.98 3.01 3.05
N ASP A 541 14.87 2.26 3.68
CA ASP A 541 14.55 0.97 4.34
C ASP A 541 13.91 1.11 5.72
N ASP A 542 14.18 2.21 6.43
CA ASP A 542 13.40 2.56 7.63
C ASP A 542 11.97 2.91 7.19
N LEU A 543 11.82 3.73 6.13
CA LEU A 543 10.52 4.15 5.61
C LEU A 543 9.66 2.98 5.13
N ARG A 544 10.27 1.99 4.45
CA ARG A 544 9.60 0.74 4.02
C ARG A 544 8.99 -0.03 5.18
N ARG A 545 9.69 -0.12 6.32
CA ARG A 545 9.19 -0.77 7.55
C ARG A 545 8.18 0.10 8.30
N PHE A 546 8.38 1.41 8.28
CA PHE A 546 7.65 2.40 9.05
C PHE A 546 6.27 2.77 8.47
N ALA A 547 6.13 2.90 7.15
CA ALA A 547 4.93 3.52 6.55
C ALA A 547 3.62 2.77 6.85
N MET A 548 3.64 1.43 6.92
CA MET A 548 2.48 0.63 7.33
C MET A 548 2.09 0.89 8.79
N LEU A 549 3.07 0.89 9.69
CA LEU A 549 2.85 1.10 11.13
C LEU A 549 2.43 2.54 11.43
N TRP A 550 2.95 3.53 10.70
CA TRP A 550 2.53 4.92 10.83
C TRP A 550 1.05 5.09 10.50
N LEU A 551 0.54 4.48 9.43
CA LEU A 551 -0.89 4.48 9.14
C LEU A 551 -1.69 3.79 10.25
N HIS A 552 -1.31 2.57 10.62
CA HIS A 552 -2.01 1.79 11.64
C HIS A 552 -2.08 2.50 13.00
N LYS A 553 -0.96 3.06 13.47
CA LYS A 553 -0.90 3.83 14.72
C LYS A 553 -1.63 5.17 14.64
N SER A 554 -1.73 5.77 13.44
CA SER A 554 -2.60 6.93 13.23
C SER A 554 -4.07 6.54 13.36
N GLU A 555 -4.47 5.38 12.84
CA GLU A 555 -5.83 4.85 12.93
C GLU A 555 -6.20 4.42 14.36
N GLU A 556 -5.29 3.77 15.11
CA GLU A 556 -5.45 3.46 16.54
C GLU A 556 -5.72 4.72 17.38
N VAL A 557 -4.85 5.73 17.29
CA VAL A 557 -5.00 6.99 18.03
C VAL A 557 -6.24 7.75 17.56
N ARG A 558 -6.61 7.66 16.27
CA ARG A 558 -7.83 8.28 15.75
C ARG A 558 -9.10 7.61 16.29
N ALA A 559 -9.08 6.30 16.55
CA ALA A 559 -10.20 5.59 17.16
C ALA A 559 -10.40 5.95 18.64
N ASP A 560 -9.31 6.27 19.37
CA ASP A 560 -9.31 6.59 20.80
C ASP A 560 -9.82 8.01 21.12
N LYS A 561 -11.12 8.22 20.90
CA LYS A 561 -11.81 9.51 21.11
C LYS A 561 -11.93 9.90 22.58
N ASP A 562 -11.82 8.95 23.51
CA ASP A 562 -11.90 9.19 24.95
C ASP A 562 -10.64 9.92 25.48
N HIS A 563 -9.47 9.69 24.87
CA HIS A 563 -8.21 10.32 25.28
C HIS A 563 -7.87 11.60 24.49
N TYR A 564 -8.77 12.14 23.66
CA TYR A 564 -8.53 13.34 22.83
C TYR A 564 -8.23 14.63 23.61
N ALA A 565 -8.53 14.70 24.91
CA ALA A 565 -8.47 15.92 25.71
C ALA A 565 -7.08 16.62 25.66
N THR A 566 -7.09 17.96 25.63
CA THR A 566 -5.88 18.79 25.46
C THR A 566 -4.79 18.54 26.51
N ASN A 567 -5.16 18.13 27.73
CA ASN A 567 -4.21 17.76 28.79
C ASN A 567 -3.58 16.37 28.64
N ILE A 568 -4.03 15.58 27.65
CA ILE A 568 -3.47 14.26 27.28
C ILE A 568 -2.74 14.37 25.94
N THR A 569 -3.32 15.04 24.95
CA THR A 569 -2.80 15.11 23.57
C THR A 569 -2.03 16.39 23.25
N GLY A 570 -2.25 17.50 23.97
CA GLY A 570 -1.83 18.82 23.50
C GLY A 570 -2.64 19.36 22.31
N ASP A 571 -3.68 18.65 21.82
CA ASP A 571 -4.59 19.18 20.80
C ASP A 571 -5.45 20.28 21.40
N ILE A 572 -5.15 21.53 21.05
CA ILE A 572 -5.90 22.73 21.49
C ILE A 572 -7.37 22.72 21.07
N TYR A 573 -7.75 21.85 20.13
CA TYR A 573 -9.14 21.65 19.69
C TYR A 573 -9.81 20.41 20.31
N ALA A 574 -9.07 19.59 21.07
CA ALA A 574 -9.52 18.32 21.66
C ALA A 574 -10.28 17.42 20.66
N SER A 575 -9.77 17.34 19.44
CA SER A 575 -10.47 16.87 18.24
C SER A 575 -9.79 15.68 17.55
N GLY A 576 -8.64 15.25 18.09
CA GLY A 576 -7.76 14.25 17.49
C GLY A 576 -7.08 14.74 16.22
N TRP A 577 -6.96 16.05 16.00
CA TRP A 577 -6.39 16.60 14.75
C TRP A 577 -4.93 16.15 14.53
N ILE A 578 -4.19 15.96 15.62
CA ILE A 578 -2.79 15.54 15.64
C ILE A 578 -2.60 14.02 15.84
N SER A 579 -3.65 13.21 15.64
CA SER A 579 -3.56 11.73 15.75
C SER A 579 -2.48 11.13 14.85
N GLU A 580 -2.25 11.75 13.69
CA GLU A 580 -1.23 11.35 12.70
C GLU A 580 0.21 11.58 13.18
N MET A 581 0.43 12.61 14.01
CA MET A 581 1.74 12.93 14.62
C MET A 581 2.05 11.97 15.78
N TYR A 582 1.02 11.58 16.54
CA TYR A 582 1.13 10.49 17.51
C TYR A 582 1.33 9.13 16.83
N GLY A 583 0.60 8.87 15.75
CA GLY A 583 0.80 7.69 14.91
C GLY A 583 2.24 7.58 14.39
N TYR A 584 2.85 8.70 14.00
CA TYR A 584 4.28 8.76 13.65
C TYR A 584 5.17 8.35 14.83
N SER A 585 4.96 9.00 15.98
CA SER A 585 5.80 8.85 17.18
C SER A 585 5.72 7.45 17.78
N PHE A 586 4.53 6.85 17.82
CA PHE A 586 4.32 5.49 18.30
C PHE A 586 4.82 4.42 17.31
N ALA A 587 4.66 4.62 16.00
CA ALA A 587 5.22 3.70 15.00
C ALA A 587 6.77 3.71 15.00
N ALA A 588 7.39 4.86 15.32
CA ALA A 588 8.84 4.96 15.48
C ALA A 588 9.31 4.20 16.74
N ALA A 589 8.55 4.35 17.84
CA ALA A 589 8.79 3.64 19.09
C ALA A 589 8.69 2.10 18.94
N GLU A 590 7.67 1.57 18.25
CA GLU A 590 7.54 0.13 17.95
C GLU A 590 8.77 -0.42 17.18
N LEU A 591 9.28 0.35 16.21
CA LEU A 591 10.46 -0.03 15.43
C LEU A 591 11.80 0.28 16.13
N ASN A 592 11.79 0.92 17.30
CA ASN A 592 12.95 1.46 18.01
C ASN A 592 13.85 2.33 17.09
N LEU A 593 13.23 3.13 16.22
CA LEU A 593 13.92 4.20 15.52
C LEU A 593 14.32 5.28 16.54
N ARG A 594 15.52 5.86 16.40
CA ARG A 594 16.05 6.86 17.33
C ARG A 594 16.38 8.15 16.63
N HIS A 595 15.53 9.15 16.80
CA HIS A 595 15.58 10.37 16.03
C HIS A 595 16.73 11.27 16.49
N ILE A 596 17.49 11.74 15.50
CA ILE A 596 18.41 12.86 15.68
C ILE A 596 17.55 14.12 15.63
N ILE A 597 17.10 14.57 16.81
CA ILE A 597 16.22 15.73 16.94
C ILE A 597 17.00 17.02 16.63
N ARG A 598 16.51 17.82 15.68
CA ARG A 598 17.17 19.02 15.14
C ARG A 598 16.23 20.22 15.12
N SER A 599 16.28 21.02 16.18
CA SER A 599 15.53 22.28 16.32
C SER A 599 16.07 23.42 15.46
N ASP A 600 17.22 23.24 14.79
CA ASP A 600 17.89 24.22 13.94
C ASP A 600 17.46 24.17 12.45
N ILE A 601 16.63 23.21 12.05
CA ILE A 601 16.14 23.08 10.67
C ILE A 601 14.94 24.00 10.41
N LEU A 602 13.97 24.06 11.34
CA LEU A 602 12.64 24.63 11.13
C LEU A 602 12.32 25.70 12.18
N ILE A 603 11.67 26.79 11.73
CA ILE A 603 11.09 27.79 12.61
C ILE A 603 9.67 28.16 12.15
N TYR A 604 8.79 28.45 13.11
CA TYR A 604 7.51 29.09 12.84
C TYR A 604 7.70 30.61 12.72
N PRO A 605 7.25 31.27 11.64
CA PRO A 605 7.18 32.72 11.59
C PRO A 605 6.46 33.29 12.83
N GLY A 606 6.91 34.43 13.34
CA GLY A 606 6.45 34.98 14.62
C GLY A 606 7.10 34.37 15.87
N TYR A 607 7.93 33.33 15.77
CA TYR A 607 8.71 32.81 16.91
C TYR A 607 10.08 33.48 16.98
N VAL A 608 10.61 33.68 18.19
CA VAL A 608 11.97 34.21 18.40
C VAL A 608 13.00 33.18 17.94
N PRO A 609 13.93 33.52 17.03
CA PRO A 609 14.96 32.59 16.58
C PRO A 609 16.02 32.34 17.67
N LEU A 610 16.64 31.16 17.63
CA LEU A 610 17.81 30.85 18.45
C LEU A 610 19.04 31.64 17.93
N PRO A 611 19.84 32.27 18.81
CA PRO A 611 20.99 33.08 18.38
C PRO A 611 21.96 32.32 17.47
N GLY A 612 22.25 32.90 16.30
CA GLY A 612 23.17 32.35 15.31
C GLY A 612 22.64 31.19 14.46
N VAL A 613 21.40 30.73 14.66
CA VAL A 613 20.82 29.61 13.90
C VAL A 613 20.30 30.07 12.54
N ASN A 614 20.81 29.46 11.46
CA ASN A 614 20.35 29.72 10.09
C ASN A 614 19.40 28.62 9.59
N TYR A 615 18.15 28.69 10.07
CA TYR A 615 17.04 27.80 9.73
C TYR A 615 16.86 27.57 8.22
N LYS A 616 16.49 26.35 7.84
CA LYS A 616 16.26 25.94 6.44
C LYS A 616 14.81 25.96 6.02
N VAL A 617 13.87 25.97 6.98
CA VAL A 617 12.42 25.91 6.71
C VAL A 617 11.66 26.92 7.57
N PHE A 618 10.76 27.68 6.94
CA PHE A 618 9.63 28.29 7.63
C PHE A 618 8.43 27.34 7.59
N HIS A 619 7.79 27.09 8.73
CA HIS A 619 6.51 26.40 8.80
C HIS A 619 5.43 27.43 9.14
N TYR A 620 4.64 27.87 8.15
CA TYR A 620 3.62 28.92 8.35
C TYR A 620 2.27 28.36 8.83
N GLY A 621 2.33 27.33 9.68
CA GLY A 621 1.16 26.59 10.15
C GLY A 621 0.31 27.30 11.20
N LEU A 622 0.80 28.41 11.74
CA LEU A 622 0.17 29.24 12.77
C LEU A 622 0.07 30.69 12.31
N ARG A 623 -0.79 31.48 12.96
CA ARG A 623 -0.89 32.92 12.73
C ARG A 623 0.37 33.66 13.21
N PHE A 624 0.83 34.61 12.41
CA PHE A 624 1.95 35.50 12.75
C PHE A 624 1.73 36.92 12.20
N GLY A 625 2.59 37.87 12.57
CA GLY A 625 2.48 39.26 12.13
C GLY A 625 3.63 40.16 12.59
N VAL A 626 3.67 41.37 12.03
CA VAL A 626 4.67 42.42 12.29
C VAL A 626 3.97 43.78 12.23
N GLY A 627 3.85 44.46 13.38
CA GLY A 627 3.01 45.66 13.49
C GLY A 627 1.54 45.36 13.15
N ASP A 628 0.91 46.23 12.36
CA ASP A 628 -0.48 46.06 11.91
C ASP A 628 -0.67 44.96 10.84
N TRP A 629 0.42 44.44 10.26
CA TRP A 629 0.35 43.35 9.29
C TRP A 629 0.30 41.99 10.00
N SER A 630 -0.60 41.11 9.56
CA SER A 630 -0.61 39.70 10.00
C SER A 630 -1.05 38.75 8.88
N PHE A 631 -0.65 37.49 9.01
CA PHE A 631 -1.01 36.39 8.14
C PHE A 631 -1.43 35.19 8.97
N ASP A 632 -2.55 34.57 8.60
CA ASP A 632 -2.98 33.24 9.05
C ASP A 632 -3.37 32.44 7.81
N LYS A 633 -2.88 31.20 7.67
CA LYS A 633 -3.27 30.33 6.54
C LYS A 633 -4.76 29.99 6.56
N ALA A 634 -5.40 29.98 7.74
CA ALA A 634 -6.80 29.61 7.91
C ALA A 634 -7.76 30.57 7.18
N ASP A 635 -7.43 31.86 7.11
CA ASP A 635 -8.23 32.89 6.42
C ASP A 635 -8.35 32.62 4.90
N TRP A 636 -7.40 31.86 4.32
CA TRP A 636 -7.29 31.61 2.88
C TRP A 636 -7.70 30.18 2.47
N ARG A 637 -8.40 29.45 3.33
CA ARG A 637 -8.90 28.08 3.06
C ARG A 637 -9.79 27.96 1.81
N ASN A 638 -10.58 29.00 1.51
CA ASN A 638 -11.55 28.97 0.40
C ASN A 638 -11.11 29.83 -0.81
N ALA A 639 -9.90 30.42 -0.78
CA ALA A 639 -9.48 31.41 -1.76
C ALA A 639 -8.72 30.79 -2.95
N ASP A 640 -9.28 30.88 -4.16
CA ASP A 640 -8.61 30.47 -5.41
C ASP A 640 -7.62 31.55 -5.92
N ILE A 641 -6.58 31.78 -5.13
CA ILE A 641 -5.51 32.77 -5.41
C ILE A 641 -4.66 32.31 -6.62
N VAL A 642 -4.59 31.01 -6.86
CA VAL A 642 -3.75 30.40 -7.92
C VAL A 642 -4.35 30.59 -9.32
N ASN A 643 -5.68 30.53 -9.47
CA ASN A 643 -6.35 30.81 -10.74
C ASN A 643 -6.84 32.26 -10.87
N THR A 644 -7.04 32.99 -9.77
CA THR A 644 -7.34 34.43 -9.84
C THR A 644 -6.07 35.21 -10.20
N CYS A 645 -5.92 35.60 -11.47
CA CYS A 645 -4.74 36.31 -11.96
C CYS A 645 -4.41 37.57 -11.14
N TRP A 646 -3.16 37.68 -10.72
CA TRP A 646 -2.59 38.76 -9.90
C TRP A 646 -3.14 38.88 -8.47
N ALA A 647 -3.92 37.90 -7.99
CA ALA A 647 -4.27 37.80 -6.58
C ALA A 647 -3.03 37.50 -5.72
N LYS A 648 -3.00 38.03 -4.50
CA LYS A 648 -1.88 37.92 -3.56
C LYS A 648 -2.36 38.10 -2.13
N PHE A 649 -1.52 37.71 -1.17
CA PHE A 649 -1.73 37.98 0.25
C PHE A 649 -1.44 39.46 0.58
N PRO A 650 -1.91 39.99 1.72
CA PRO A 650 -1.55 41.32 2.21
C PRO A 650 -0.02 41.50 2.21
N GLU A 651 0.47 42.59 1.63
CA GLU A 651 1.91 42.81 1.53
C GLU A 651 2.52 43.04 2.92
N PRO A 652 3.55 42.29 3.31
CA PRO A 652 4.25 42.53 4.56
C PRO A 652 5.00 43.87 4.53
N PRO A 653 5.24 44.49 5.70
CA PRO A 653 5.97 45.75 5.79
C PRO A 653 7.38 45.63 5.20
N ASP A 654 8.01 46.78 4.93
CA ASP A 654 9.38 46.75 4.45
C ASP A 654 10.37 46.44 5.60
N PRO A 655 11.38 45.56 5.41
CA PRO A 655 12.43 45.30 6.39
C PRO A 655 13.14 46.56 6.92
N SER A 656 13.20 47.64 6.13
CA SER A 656 13.76 48.93 6.55
C SER A 656 12.87 49.72 7.55
N ALA A 657 11.58 49.38 7.66
CA ALA A 657 10.63 49.98 8.59
C ALA A 657 10.66 49.33 9.99
N ILE A 658 11.32 48.17 10.17
CA ILE A 658 11.51 47.59 11.51
C ILE A 658 12.48 48.49 12.29
N THR A 659 12.02 49.01 13.42
CA THR A 659 12.79 49.88 14.31
C THR A 659 13.99 49.17 14.94
N LYS A 660 15.03 49.94 15.29
CA LYS A 660 16.20 49.44 16.03
C LYS A 660 15.86 49.27 17.52
N GLY A 661 15.02 48.27 17.82
CA GLY A 661 14.67 47.85 19.18
C GLY A 661 15.41 46.58 19.60
N ASP A 662 14.73 45.72 20.37
CA ASP A 662 15.19 44.37 20.73
C ASP A 662 15.61 43.57 19.48
N GLN A 663 16.80 42.97 19.55
CA GLN A 663 17.36 42.16 18.47
C GLN A 663 16.54 40.89 18.24
N ASN A 664 16.01 40.26 19.30
CA ASN A 664 15.22 39.03 19.18
C ASN A 664 13.89 39.28 18.45
N ALA A 665 13.16 40.32 18.85
CA ALA A 665 11.97 40.79 18.14
C ALA A 665 12.28 41.20 16.68
N ARG A 666 13.39 41.91 16.46
CA ARG A 666 13.81 42.34 15.11
C ARG A 666 14.13 41.17 14.18
N GLU A 667 14.83 40.13 14.66
CA GLU A 667 15.15 38.94 13.87
C GLU A 667 13.90 38.10 13.58
N ARG A 668 13.02 37.90 14.58
CA ARG A 668 11.67 37.33 14.41
C ARG A 668 10.88 38.05 13.31
N ASP A 669 10.86 39.38 13.34
CA ASP A 669 10.06 40.19 12.42
C ASP A 669 10.63 40.16 11.00
N LEU A 670 11.97 40.17 10.86
CA LEU A 670 12.64 39.99 9.57
C LEU A 670 12.32 38.63 8.93
N LEU A 671 12.42 37.53 9.70
CA LEU A 671 12.06 36.19 9.25
C LEU A 671 10.56 36.07 8.87
N SER A 672 9.71 36.77 9.61
CA SER A 672 8.26 36.83 9.34
C SER A 672 7.95 37.56 8.03
N ILE A 673 8.60 38.71 7.78
CA ILE A 673 8.51 39.41 6.49
C ILE A 673 9.08 38.54 5.36
N GLU A 674 10.20 37.84 5.58
CA GLU A 674 10.82 36.95 4.58
C GLU A 674 9.83 35.88 4.11
N CYS A 675 9.15 35.19 5.04
CA CYS A 675 8.13 34.19 4.71
C CYS A 675 6.95 34.80 3.93
N GLY A 676 6.43 35.96 4.37
CA GLY A 676 5.34 36.66 3.67
C GLY A 676 5.71 37.10 2.24
N LYS A 677 6.92 37.66 2.08
CA LYS A 677 7.44 38.07 0.76
C LYS A 677 7.70 36.85 -0.15
N ALA A 678 8.15 35.72 0.39
CA ALA A 678 8.33 34.48 -0.38
C ALA A 678 7.01 33.94 -0.96
N LEU A 679 5.92 33.93 -0.17
CA LEU A 679 4.59 33.52 -0.62
C LEU A 679 4.06 34.43 -1.75
N ASN A 680 4.09 35.75 -1.57
CA ASN A 680 3.67 36.69 -2.62
C ASN A 680 4.56 36.62 -3.87
N LYS A 681 5.87 36.36 -3.72
CA LYS A 681 6.79 36.15 -4.84
C LYS A 681 6.46 34.90 -5.64
N ALA A 682 6.11 33.80 -4.97
CA ALA A 682 5.72 32.53 -5.60
C ALA A 682 4.48 32.70 -6.49
N LEU A 683 3.43 33.35 -5.95
CA LEU A 683 2.19 33.67 -6.67
C LEU A 683 2.44 34.57 -7.89
N TYR A 684 3.18 35.68 -7.70
CA TYR A 684 3.54 36.57 -8.81
C TYR A 684 4.27 35.84 -9.95
N LEU A 685 5.23 34.97 -9.61
CA LEU A 685 5.96 34.17 -10.60
C LEU A 685 5.11 33.05 -11.22
N HIS A 686 4.06 32.58 -10.54
CA HIS A 686 3.07 31.66 -11.11
C HIS A 686 2.17 32.36 -12.12
N HIS A 687 1.53 33.48 -11.76
CA HIS A 687 0.69 34.26 -12.67
C HIS A 687 1.45 34.78 -13.90
N LYS A 688 2.70 35.22 -13.70
CA LYS A 688 3.59 35.62 -14.80
C LYS A 688 3.89 34.46 -15.76
N ARG A 689 4.09 33.23 -15.27
CA ARG A 689 4.32 32.03 -16.10
C ARG A 689 3.07 31.55 -16.84
N ARG A 690 1.88 31.73 -16.26
CA ARG A 690 0.59 31.43 -16.91
C ARG A 690 0.20 32.43 -17.99
N ASN A 691 1.05 33.42 -18.31
CA ASN A 691 0.71 34.56 -19.17
C ASN A 691 -0.63 35.20 -18.79
N CYS A 692 -0.90 35.32 -17.47
CA CYS A 692 -2.06 36.07 -16.98
C CYS A 692 -2.10 37.43 -17.71
N PRO A 693 -3.26 37.83 -18.27
CA PRO A 693 -3.34 39.09 -18.99
C PRO A 693 -2.87 40.19 -18.06
N ARG A 694 -1.92 41.03 -18.50
CA ARG A 694 -1.56 42.24 -17.75
C ARG A 694 -2.86 42.97 -17.44
N LEU A 695 -3.06 43.38 -16.20
CA LEU A 695 -4.16 44.27 -15.80
C LEU A 695 -4.21 45.40 -16.83
N SER A 696 -5.23 45.40 -17.68
CA SER A 696 -5.35 46.42 -18.70
C SER A 696 -5.57 47.74 -18.00
N THR A 697 -4.93 48.81 -18.46
CA THR A 697 -5.09 50.17 -17.92
C THR A 697 -6.42 50.79 -18.35
N THR A 698 -7.50 49.99 -18.25
CA THR A 698 -8.90 50.33 -18.51
C THR A 698 -9.61 50.84 -17.25
N ILE A 699 -8.92 50.87 -16.09
CA ILE A 699 -9.34 51.62 -14.90
C ILE A 699 -9.58 53.11 -15.25
N GLY A 700 -8.81 53.66 -16.21
CA GLY A 700 -9.03 55.00 -16.75
C GLY A 700 -10.33 55.21 -17.57
N SER A 701 -11.06 54.15 -17.88
CA SER A 701 -12.39 54.23 -18.55
C SER A 701 -13.54 54.11 -17.54
N ILE A 702 -13.40 53.24 -16.54
CA ILE A 702 -14.40 53.09 -15.48
C ILE A 702 -14.39 54.28 -14.52
N SER A 703 -13.22 54.87 -14.21
CA SER A 703 -13.15 56.11 -13.40
C SER A 703 -13.95 57.25 -14.04
N LYS A 704 -13.71 57.55 -15.32
CA LYS A 704 -14.43 58.60 -16.05
C LYS A 704 -15.94 58.41 -16.02
N LYS A 705 -16.42 57.17 -16.20
CA LYS A 705 -17.86 56.86 -16.19
C LYS A 705 -18.49 56.89 -14.79
N ILE A 706 -17.69 56.94 -13.74
CA ILE A 706 -18.14 57.17 -12.35
C ILE A 706 -18.06 58.68 -12.02
N GLU A 707 -17.02 59.37 -12.48
CA GLU A 707 -16.86 60.82 -12.30
C GLU A 707 -17.97 61.61 -13.02
N GLU A 708 -18.30 61.31 -14.28
CA GLU A 708 -19.40 61.98 -15.02
C GLU A 708 -20.79 61.80 -14.36
N VAL A 709 -21.00 60.67 -13.65
CA VAL A 709 -22.23 60.38 -12.89
C VAL A 709 -22.25 61.08 -11.53
N LEU A 710 -21.08 61.38 -10.95
CA LEU A 710 -20.96 62.09 -9.68
C LEU A 710 -20.91 63.62 -9.82
N THR A 711 -20.59 64.16 -11.01
CA THR A 711 -20.55 65.61 -11.26
C THR A 711 -21.88 66.21 -11.76
N SER A 712 -22.86 65.40 -12.15
CA SER A 712 -24.06 65.87 -12.87
C SER A 712 -25.27 66.23 -11.98
N ASN A 713 -25.34 65.79 -10.72
CA ASN A 713 -26.45 66.07 -9.81
C ASN A 713 -26.01 66.90 -8.58
N LYS A 714 -26.17 68.23 -8.66
CA LYS A 714 -26.04 69.15 -7.53
C LYS A 714 -27.12 70.24 -7.63
N SER A 715 -27.65 70.67 -6.47
CA SER A 715 -28.96 71.34 -6.33
C SER A 715 -30.13 70.34 -6.53
N GLU A 716 -31.21 70.37 -5.75
CA GLU A 716 -31.75 71.49 -4.97
C GLU A 716 -31.87 71.30 -3.44
N ARG A 717 -31.34 72.30 -2.71
CA ARG A 717 -31.93 73.08 -1.60
C ARG A 717 -32.58 72.45 -0.33
N VAL A 718 -32.09 72.99 0.81
CA VAL A 718 -32.84 73.61 1.95
C VAL A 718 -33.15 72.79 3.23
N THR A 719 -32.32 73.02 4.27
CA THR A 719 -32.60 73.08 5.75
C THR A 719 -33.21 71.85 6.45
N GLN A 720 -33.05 71.54 7.76
CA GLN A 720 -32.41 72.11 8.97
C GLN A 720 -32.31 70.98 10.06
N ARG A 721 -31.81 71.06 11.31
CA ARG A 721 -31.16 72.05 12.22
C ARG A 721 -30.48 71.26 13.38
N SER A 722 -29.46 71.82 14.07
CA SER A 722 -29.08 71.52 15.48
C SER A 722 -28.55 70.10 15.87
N SER A 723 -27.74 69.88 16.93
CA SER A 723 -26.87 70.76 17.76
C SER A 723 -26.09 69.97 18.86
N THR A 724 -24.75 70.17 19.01
CA THR A 724 -23.89 70.16 20.26
C THR A 724 -24.03 69.05 21.35
N THR A 725 -23.12 68.74 22.30
CA THR A 725 -21.76 69.20 22.73
C THR A 725 -21.04 68.07 23.52
N THR A 726 -19.75 67.81 23.25
CA THR A 726 -18.53 67.93 24.10
C THR A 726 -18.46 67.47 25.60
N ILE A 727 -17.20 67.21 26.07
CA ILE A 727 -16.70 66.94 27.46
C ILE A 727 -16.67 65.45 27.88
N GLY A 728 -15.62 64.83 28.49
CA GLY A 728 -14.18 65.15 28.58
C GLY A 728 -13.55 65.35 29.99
N ARG A 729 -12.69 64.43 30.51
CA ARG A 729 -11.62 64.69 31.53
C ARG A 729 -10.63 63.49 31.72
N ASN A 730 -9.43 63.75 32.28
CA ASN A 730 -8.31 62.81 32.57
C ASN A 730 -7.91 62.77 34.08
N VAL A 731 -6.91 61.92 34.42
CA VAL A 731 -5.77 62.09 35.39
C VAL A 731 -5.60 61.01 36.50
N GLU A 732 -4.50 60.22 36.38
CA GLU A 732 -3.42 59.76 37.32
C GLU A 732 -3.69 59.54 38.84
N HIS A 733 -3.05 58.59 39.58
CA HIS A 733 -1.59 58.48 39.89
C HIS A 733 -1.15 57.11 40.53
N MET A 734 0.15 56.74 40.36
CA MET A 734 1.20 56.18 41.30
C MET A 734 0.83 55.31 42.56
N ASP A 735 1.66 54.38 43.12
CA ASP A 735 3.11 54.06 42.99
C ASP A 735 3.63 52.67 43.57
N VAL A 736 4.93 52.37 43.33
CA VAL A 736 5.97 51.47 43.98
C VAL A 736 5.86 49.93 44.23
N THR A 737 6.99 49.25 43.92
CA THR A 737 7.66 48.07 44.59
C THR A 737 7.34 46.58 44.26
N ARG A 738 7.95 46.10 43.16
CA ARG A 738 9.01 45.04 43.12
C ARG A 738 9.04 43.90 44.18
N GLN A 739 8.79 42.67 43.75
CA GLN A 739 9.59 41.49 44.15
C GLN A 739 9.61 40.38 43.06
N GLN A 740 10.56 39.45 43.15
CA GLN A 740 10.86 38.37 42.18
C GLN A 740 9.66 37.42 41.95
N ALA A 741 9.31 36.92 40.75
CA ALA A 741 10.02 36.30 39.61
C ALA A 741 9.89 34.76 39.62
N VAL A 742 9.77 34.15 38.42
CA VAL A 742 9.36 32.76 38.15
C VAL A 742 7.87 32.47 38.44
N GLU A 743 7.01 32.54 37.40
CA GLU A 743 5.85 31.63 37.19
C GLU A 743 5.01 32.00 35.94
N ARG A 744 4.87 33.29 35.60
CA ARG A 744 3.97 33.73 34.50
C ARG A 744 4.61 33.68 33.11
N ALA A 745 4.45 32.54 32.44
CA ALA A 745 4.60 32.40 30.98
C ALA A 745 3.35 31.81 30.29
N THR A 746 2.39 31.27 31.06
CA THR A 746 1.26 30.45 30.58
C THR A 746 -0.07 31.19 30.38
N ASP A 747 -0.19 32.44 30.86
CA ASP A 747 -1.52 33.06 31.12
C ASP A 747 -1.99 34.07 30.04
N THR A 748 -1.23 34.23 28.95
CA THR A 748 -1.46 35.30 27.94
C THR A 748 -2.39 34.91 26.78
N VAL A 749 -2.98 33.70 26.80
CA VAL A 749 -3.84 33.18 25.70
C VAL A 749 -5.34 33.32 26.02
N SER A 750 -5.71 33.43 27.29
CA SER A 750 -7.05 33.15 27.81
C SER A 750 -8.14 34.21 27.57
N ARG A 751 -7.97 35.19 26.65
CA ARG A 751 -8.84 36.39 26.57
C ARG A 751 -9.20 36.95 25.18
N VAL A 752 -9.36 36.12 24.14
CA VAL A 752 -10.01 36.57 22.87
C VAL A 752 -11.02 35.57 22.28
N HIS A 753 -12.00 35.11 23.07
CA HIS A 753 -13.16 34.36 22.55
C HIS A 753 -14.46 34.80 23.25
N GLY A 754 -15.25 35.65 22.58
CA GLY A 754 -16.46 36.23 23.18
C GLY A 754 -17.37 36.94 22.19
N SER A 755 -18.14 36.20 21.40
CA SER A 755 -19.27 36.75 20.65
C SER A 755 -20.39 35.72 20.52
N LYS A 756 -21.53 35.99 21.14
CA LYS A 756 -22.77 35.21 20.98
C LYS A 756 -23.65 35.89 19.93
N ARG A 757 -24.04 35.18 18.87
CA ARG A 757 -25.19 35.56 18.02
C ARG A 757 -26.18 34.40 17.94
N LEU A 758 -27.46 34.75 18.08
CA LEU A 758 -28.56 33.79 18.08
C LEU A 758 -28.80 33.25 16.67
N THR A 759 -28.97 31.94 16.55
CA THR A 759 -29.54 31.29 15.36
C THR A 759 -30.95 30.79 15.71
N ARG A 760 -31.97 31.22 14.96
CA ARG A 760 -33.37 30.80 15.16
C ARG A 760 -33.92 30.16 13.89
N SER A 761 -34.44 28.94 14.03
CA SER A 761 -35.30 28.23 13.07
C SER A 761 -34.71 27.86 11.69
N SER A 762 -34.08 26.68 11.62
CA SER A 762 -34.02 25.85 10.39
C SER A 762 -34.67 24.46 10.54
N LYS A 763 -35.03 24.05 11.77
CA LYS A 763 -35.40 22.65 12.08
C LYS A 763 -36.74 22.16 11.50
N MET A 764 -37.68 23.05 11.16
CA MET A 764 -39.02 22.66 10.68
C MET A 764 -38.98 21.87 9.35
N TRP A 765 -38.11 22.24 8.42
CA TRP A 765 -38.10 21.65 7.08
C TRP A 765 -37.61 20.20 7.06
N ILE A 766 -36.67 19.86 7.94
CA ILE A 766 -36.11 18.50 8.07
C ILE A 766 -37.20 17.51 8.51
N PHE A 767 -38.09 17.89 9.43
CA PHE A 767 -39.21 17.04 9.86
C PHE A 767 -40.24 16.82 8.74
N ALA A 768 -40.51 17.82 7.90
CA ALA A 768 -41.41 17.69 6.76
C ALA A 768 -40.87 16.72 5.68
N VAL A 769 -39.55 16.76 5.43
CA VAL A 769 -38.87 15.81 4.52
C VAL A 769 -38.85 14.39 5.11
N TRP A 770 -38.56 14.24 6.39
CA TRP A 770 -38.60 12.93 7.07
C TRP A 770 -40.00 12.31 7.05
N ALA A 771 -41.04 13.09 7.36
CA ALA A 771 -42.43 12.61 7.34
C ALA A 771 -42.86 12.15 5.94
N THR A 772 -42.52 12.90 4.88
CA THR A 772 -42.86 12.49 3.51
C THR A 772 -42.06 11.26 3.05
N SER A 773 -40.79 11.13 3.42
CA SER A 773 -40.00 9.92 3.14
C SER A 773 -40.57 8.66 3.80
N VAL A 774 -41.03 8.75 5.07
CA VAL A 774 -41.68 7.63 5.77
C VAL A 774 -43.00 7.24 5.10
N VAL A 775 -43.83 8.21 4.70
CA VAL A 775 -45.10 7.93 3.99
C VAL A 775 -44.84 7.26 2.63
N VAL A 776 -43.86 7.73 1.86
CA VAL A 776 -43.49 7.10 0.57
C VAL A 776 -42.98 5.67 0.78
N PHE A 777 -42.14 5.43 1.78
CA PHE A 777 -41.62 4.10 2.11
C PHE A 777 -42.76 3.11 2.47
N LEU A 778 -43.73 3.54 3.29
CA LEU A 778 -44.89 2.74 3.66
C LEU A 778 -45.82 2.45 2.47
N LEU A 779 -45.98 3.40 1.53
CA LEU A 779 -46.74 3.18 0.30
C LEU A 779 -46.07 2.14 -0.62
N VAL A 780 -44.75 2.21 -0.80
CA VAL A 780 -44.00 1.21 -1.58
C VAL A 780 -44.12 -0.19 -0.97
N ILE A 781 -44.02 -0.30 0.36
CA ILE A 781 -44.24 -1.56 1.08
C ILE A 781 -45.67 -2.07 0.88
N SER A 782 -46.68 -1.20 0.97
CA SER A 782 -48.08 -1.56 0.74
C SER A 782 -48.34 -2.11 -0.67
N MET A 783 -47.66 -1.57 -1.69
CA MET A 783 -47.74 -2.08 -3.06
C MET A 783 -47.14 -3.49 -3.18
N PHE A 784 -45.94 -3.72 -2.63
CA PHE A 784 -45.28 -5.03 -2.63
C PHE A 784 -46.11 -6.13 -1.93
N PHE A 785 -46.76 -5.83 -0.81
CA PHE A 785 -47.62 -6.79 -0.13
C PHE A 785 -48.98 -7.01 -0.82
N SER A 786 -49.46 -6.04 -1.60
CA SER A 786 -50.70 -6.18 -2.39
C SER A 786 -50.52 -7.14 -3.56
N ASP A 787 -49.41 -7.06 -4.29
CA ASP A 787 -49.17 -7.93 -5.46
C ASP A 787 -48.94 -9.40 -5.08
N ARG A 788 -48.26 -9.65 -3.95
CA ARG A 788 -48.13 -11.02 -3.40
C ARG A 788 -49.49 -11.68 -3.12
N ARG A 789 -50.53 -10.92 -2.75
CA ARG A 789 -51.89 -11.50 -2.56
C ARG A 789 -52.57 -11.87 -3.88
N ARG A 790 -52.31 -11.14 -4.98
CA ARG A 790 -52.82 -11.48 -6.33
C ARG A 790 -52.13 -12.71 -6.94
N SER A 791 -50.85 -12.93 -6.64
CA SER A 791 -50.13 -14.14 -7.07
C SER A 791 -50.74 -15.43 -6.50
N VAL A 792 -50.99 -15.46 -5.18
CA VAL A 792 -51.40 -16.69 -4.49
C VAL A 792 -52.79 -17.19 -4.90
N SER A 793 -53.75 -16.29 -5.19
CA SER A 793 -55.12 -16.72 -5.57
C SER A 793 -55.22 -17.42 -6.92
N ARG A 794 -54.25 -17.23 -7.83
CA ARG A 794 -54.22 -17.87 -9.16
C ARG A 794 -53.68 -19.31 -9.16
N SER A 795 -52.91 -19.69 -8.14
CA SER A 795 -52.24 -21.01 -8.09
C SER A 795 -53.11 -22.16 -7.56
N ARG A 796 -54.20 -21.87 -6.84
CA ARG A 796 -55.08 -22.89 -6.22
C ARG A 796 -56.14 -23.50 -7.15
N ALA A 797 -56.26 -23.02 -8.39
CA ALA A 797 -57.38 -23.38 -9.28
C ALA A 797 -57.08 -24.53 -10.28
N SER A 798 -55.85 -25.04 -10.39
CA SER A 798 -55.43 -25.89 -11.52
C SER A 798 -54.97 -27.33 -11.19
N ARG A 799 -55.09 -27.79 -9.93
CA ARG A 799 -54.78 -29.19 -9.55
C ARG A 799 -55.86 -29.84 -8.69
N SER A 800 -56.99 -30.16 -9.34
CA SER A 800 -58.01 -31.05 -8.78
C SER A 800 -58.73 -31.86 -9.87
N GLN A 801 -57.97 -32.66 -10.65
CA GLN A 801 -58.50 -33.83 -11.37
C GLN A 801 -57.38 -34.66 -12.00
N LYS A 802 -57.10 -35.83 -11.42
CA LYS A 802 -56.73 -37.13 -12.05
C LYS A 802 -56.08 -38.02 -11.00
N ALA A 803 -56.92 -38.74 -10.25
CA ALA A 803 -56.50 -39.97 -9.59
C ALA A 803 -56.84 -41.13 -10.53
N HIS A 804 -55.89 -42.03 -10.76
CA HIS A 804 -56.22 -43.44 -11.03
C HIS A 804 -55.05 -44.35 -10.64
N SER A 805 -55.40 -45.32 -9.80
CA SER A 805 -54.77 -46.63 -9.58
C SER A 805 -53.64 -47.06 -10.54
N LEU A 806 -52.53 -47.53 -9.96
CA LEU A 806 -52.28 -48.98 -9.90
C LEU A 806 -51.28 -49.35 -8.80
N THR A 807 -51.53 -50.48 -8.13
CA THR A 807 -50.69 -51.07 -7.07
C THR A 807 -49.98 -52.30 -7.65
N ILE A 808 -48.73 -52.57 -7.27
CA ILE A 808 -48.20 -53.95 -7.19
C ILE A 808 -46.97 -54.02 -6.26
N LYS A 809 -46.69 -55.25 -5.81
CA LYS A 809 -45.87 -55.62 -4.65
C LYS A 809 -44.36 -55.75 -4.94
N GLN A 810 -43.55 -55.27 -3.99
CA GLN A 810 -42.70 -56.07 -3.07
C GLN A 810 -41.79 -57.19 -3.63
N THR A 811 -40.55 -57.24 -3.13
CA THR A 811 -39.50 -58.29 -3.30
C THR A 811 -38.97 -58.53 -4.73
N VAL A 812 -37.69 -58.89 -4.93
CA VAL A 812 -36.60 -59.17 -3.96
C VAL A 812 -35.57 -58.04 -3.98
#